data_AF-A0A261A192-F1
#
_entry.id   AF-A0A261A192-F1
#
_cell.length_a   1.000
_cell.length_b   1.000
_cell.length_c   1.000
_cell.angle_alpha   90.00
_cell.angle_beta   90.00
_cell.angle_gamma   90.00
#
_symmetry.space_group_name_H-M   'P 1'
#
loop_
_entity.id
_entity.type
_entity.pdbx_description
1 polymer ?
#
loop_
_entity_poly.entity_id
_entity_poly.type
_entity_poly.pdbx_seq_one_letter_code
_entity_poly.pdbx_strand_id
1 'polypeptide(L)'
;MFSVSSISKKKTFLCVLDHSLGVLGQAGSIQKDIKARKVITELLKVQTKSFDELMAMDPRKLMNELETVFNISSEIAKGIVTTGDEFKKIEHFNLDLGYAMNTVLSTDVPGLMNSLKSESFRDALMICKMGTVKVVVDFFKAMTSASSNDLNKIRALKEHGKEVKECLNSIVANKTELNTTVADIYQFKLISGARDFCNNFYNDFSYFTGFHENILLMKNLATKAKRIWKMPHLKDRVSKMGQLLETISDHDNEPKPDLCAGFIGVDDTAKILEDVKSPWFQKEISKGKSTKDLEKALEPFGKFAKKLGEFKKIWVKFDGGIRQEGVFAREMSALLDVVENYSGLDNAEKFLKEAAASYKKTWNDSRNQPFDAKPLYQFDKKLKTVNEILTFAREIEMLCKQLVKEFDFITLAHVLNEIEKLDLSKSEIKDLQEAINGVKHYDTLRGFFKDFVTFSLHQTKLNNLHGSLGDDFTTIVADGTAFIKNSSFSQMLNARSYDTLKFDETLQFFRKLMKFDDSSKKEAKNHFETFENLKNEYFKLEEFVKTLGSTSSALIVDFRNASNLAHTYGRGVHVFRDISEAYKRKDAIFKLLEELVTLEKSMKPFVSKDFETLRQALNTAVNVTGLRGFEYGFRDILDQLSIPNRLNKTYRDPAIENSKQLADLDLDFSSHRGDLLAASMSFDNIREEFNTMFGLNPKNEKTEGILDDRLSEESETHRERFKILDREVTQWSKAMAKGEMPYLYGVYVAIVMKEQKNVFYIASIVNAHGGTMCEGFPMKEDYNIGSHPYLHAHLGPLFLISDGSTDLTLYKNDPDKMYTILTEDEFVHLLLKREINRDTKLDPIQATKESDD
;
A
#
# COMPACT_ATOMS: atom_id res chain seq x y z
N MET A 1 26.61 38.15 12.89
CA MET A 1 27.42 37.96 14.12
C MET A 1 26.63 37.05 15.08
N PHE A 2 26.51 35.75 14.79
CA PHE A 2 25.84 34.78 15.68
C PHE A 2 26.91 33.87 16.27
N SER A 3 27.21 34.10 17.55
CA SER A 3 28.42 33.60 18.20
C SER A 3 28.40 32.09 18.42
N VAL A 4 29.56 31.47 18.21
CA VAL A 4 29.99 30.12 18.60
C VAL A 4 29.64 29.77 20.07
N SER A 5 29.35 30.76 20.92
CA SER A 5 28.94 30.57 22.32
C SER A 5 27.56 29.89 22.51
N SER A 6 26.63 30.01 21.55
CA SER A 6 25.30 29.41 21.68
C SER A 6 25.28 27.90 21.35
N ILE A 7 26.27 27.43 20.58
CA ILE A 7 26.44 26.00 20.24
C ILE A 7 27.16 25.27 21.38
N SER A 8 28.15 25.91 22.02
CA SER A 8 28.81 25.38 23.22
C SER A 8 27.86 25.20 24.41
N LYS A 9 26.87 26.08 24.57
CA LYS A 9 25.87 26.04 25.66
C LYS A 9 24.73 25.03 25.42
N LYS A 10 24.50 24.59 24.16
CA LYS A 10 23.52 23.55 23.82
C LYS A 10 24.01 22.12 24.16
N LYS A 11 25.32 21.89 24.16
CA LYS A 11 25.92 20.60 24.63
C LYS A 11 25.57 20.29 26.09
N THR A 12 25.50 21.34 26.91
CA THR A 12 25.28 21.27 28.36
C THR A 12 23.95 20.65 28.80
N PHE A 13 22.87 20.86 28.03
CA PHE A 13 21.52 20.37 28.34
C PHE A 13 21.35 18.88 28.01
N LEU A 14 21.99 18.42 26.92
CA LEU A 14 22.02 17.02 26.51
C LEU A 14 22.88 16.16 27.48
N CYS A 15 23.93 16.74 28.08
CA CYS A 15 24.78 16.03 29.05
C CYS A 15 23.98 15.42 30.23
N VAL A 16 23.05 16.16 30.84
CA VAL A 16 22.28 15.67 32.02
C VAL A 16 21.32 14.53 31.66
N LEU A 17 20.77 14.64 30.46
CA LEU A 17 19.82 13.71 29.89
C LEU A 17 20.53 12.37 29.63
N ASP A 18 21.64 12.40 28.89
CA ASP A 18 22.45 11.20 28.57
C ASP A 18 23.06 10.53 29.83
N HIS A 19 23.35 11.32 30.88
CA HIS A 19 23.91 10.84 32.15
C HIS A 19 22.96 10.02 32.99
N SER A 20 21.77 10.56 33.22
CA SER A 20 20.78 9.93 34.10
C SER A 20 20.36 8.58 33.50
N LEU A 21 20.30 8.51 32.17
CA LEU A 21 20.02 7.30 31.41
C LEU A 21 21.19 6.30 31.43
N GLY A 22 22.45 6.77 31.33
CA GLY A 22 23.66 5.94 31.45
C GLY A 22 23.73 5.14 32.75
N VAL A 23 23.39 5.79 33.86
CA VAL A 23 23.38 5.18 35.19
C VAL A 23 22.15 4.27 35.40
N LEU A 24 21.00 4.57 34.78
CA LEU A 24 19.81 3.72 34.80
C LEU A 24 19.98 2.42 33.99
N GLY A 25 20.65 2.50 32.83
CA GLY A 25 21.02 1.32 32.04
C GLY A 25 22.01 0.42 32.77
N GLN A 26 22.92 1.01 33.56
CA GLN A 26 23.82 0.28 34.44
C GLN A 26 23.06 -0.47 35.55
N ALA A 27 22.14 0.18 36.26
CA ALA A 27 21.35 -0.45 37.30
C ALA A 27 20.50 -1.63 36.77
N GLY A 28 19.84 -1.47 35.61
CA GLY A 28 19.01 -2.53 35.01
C GLY A 28 19.80 -3.69 34.38
N SER A 29 21.01 -3.44 33.83
CA SER A 29 21.86 -4.50 33.29
C SER A 29 22.50 -5.36 34.39
N ILE A 30 22.78 -4.79 35.56
CA ILE A 30 23.34 -5.50 36.72
C ILE A 30 22.25 -6.34 37.41
N GLN A 31 21.01 -5.87 37.42
CA GLN A 31 19.85 -6.59 37.96
C GLN A 31 19.34 -7.73 37.05
N LYS A 32 19.92 -7.92 35.85
CA LYS A 32 19.49 -8.88 34.79
C LYS A 32 18.10 -8.60 34.18
N ASP A 33 17.54 -7.42 34.42
CA ASP A 33 16.19 -7.08 33.93
C ASP A 33 16.15 -6.61 32.46
N ILE A 34 17.32 -6.37 31.84
CA ILE A 34 17.43 -5.87 30.45
C ILE A 34 17.87 -7.00 29.50
N LYS A 35 17.01 -7.36 28.54
CA LYS A 35 17.33 -8.32 27.46
C LYS A 35 18.07 -7.60 26.32
N ALA A 36 19.32 -7.97 26.06
CA ALA A 36 20.15 -7.43 24.98
C ALA A 36 19.43 -7.33 23.62
N ARG A 37 18.64 -8.36 23.28
CA ARG A 37 17.87 -8.40 22.04
C ARG A 37 16.83 -7.30 21.94
N LYS A 38 16.07 -7.06 23.02
CA LYS A 38 15.04 -6.03 23.07
C LYS A 38 15.65 -4.63 22.89
N VAL A 39 16.80 -4.39 23.54
CA VAL A 39 17.61 -3.17 23.37
C VAL A 39 18.05 -2.98 21.92
N ILE A 40 18.61 -4.00 21.28
CA ILE A 40 19.06 -3.93 19.88
C ILE A 40 17.88 -3.65 18.94
N THR A 41 16.75 -4.36 19.10
CA THR A 41 15.60 -4.22 18.20
C THR A 41 14.84 -2.90 18.39
N GLU A 42 14.77 -2.36 19.62
CA GLU A 42 14.25 -1.01 19.86
C GLU A 42 15.12 0.07 19.20
N LEU A 43 16.45 -0.06 19.30
CA LEU A 43 17.41 0.89 18.70
C LEU A 43 17.47 0.83 17.17
N LEU A 44 17.17 -0.34 16.59
CA LEU A 44 17.02 -0.52 15.16
C LEU A 44 15.63 -0.16 14.64
N LYS A 45 14.65 0.07 15.54
CA LYS A 45 13.23 0.26 15.21
C LYS A 45 12.69 -0.91 14.37
N VAL A 46 12.86 -2.14 14.86
CA VAL A 46 12.39 -3.35 14.17
C VAL A 46 11.58 -4.23 15.10
N GLN A 47 10.55 -4.88 14.57
CA GLN A 47 9.73 -5.81 15.35
C GLN A 47 10.59 -6.97 15.88
N THR A 48 10.68 -7.09 17.21
CA THR A 48 11.60 -8.04 17.87
C THR A 48 11.38 -9.48 17.43
N LYS A 49 10.12 -9.93 17.33
CA LYS A 49 9.79 -11.32 16.96
C LYS A 49 10.27 -11.66 15.54
N SER A 50 9.95 -10.83 14.56
CA SER A 50 10.35 -11.08 13.16
C SER A 50 11.87 -10.98 12.99
N PHE A 51 12.51 -10.04 13.67
CA PHE A 51 13.97 -9.94 13.69
C PHE A 51 14.63 -11.20 14.30
N ASP A 52 14.11 -11.70 15.42
CA ASP A 52 14.60 -12.92 16.05
C ASP A 52 14.45 -14.15 15.14
N GLU A 53 13.29 -14.29 14.50
CA GLU A 53 13.04 -15.37 13.54
C GLU A 53 13.97 -15.27 12.33
N LEU A 54 14.26 -14.07 11.84
CA LEU A 54 15.21 -13.84 10.76
C LEU A 54 16.63 -14.23 11.21
N MET A 55 17.10 -13.76 12.36
CA MET A 55 18.45 -14.06 12.88
C MET A 55 18.64 -15.56 13.18
N ALA A 56 17.56 -16.31 13.45
CA ALA A 56 17.60 -17.76 13.61
C ALA A 56 17.86 -18.51 12.29
N MET A 57 17.53 -17.92 11.13
CA MET A 57 17.77 -18.55 9.82
C MET A 57 19.26 -18.66 9.52
N ASP A 58 19.70 -19.76 8.91
CA ASP A 58 21.09 -19.96 8.47
C ASP A 58 21.25 -19.55 6.99
N PRO A 59 21.79 -18.35 6.70
CA PRO A 59 21.98 -17.87 5.33
C PRO A 59 22.96 -18.71 4.52
N ARG A 60 24.03 -19.24 5.14
CA ARG A 60 24.98 -20.11 4.45
C ARG A 60 24.32 -21.41 4.04
N LYS A 61 23.54 -22.02 4.94
CA LYS A 61 22.81 -23.24 4.62
C LYS A 61 21.80 -23.02 3.49
N LEU A 62 21.01 -21.95 3.56
CA LEU A 62 20.06 -21.58 2.49
C LEU A 62 20.76 -21.38 1.15
N MET A 63 21.86 -20.62 1.13
CA MET A 63 22.63 -20.38 -0.09
C MET A 63 23.25 -21.66 -0.64
N ASN A 64 23.79 -22.55 0.20
CA ASN A 64 24.36 -23.83 -0.24
C ASN A 64 23.30 -24.75 -0.87
N GLU A 65 22.10 -24.81 -0.27
CA GLU A 65 20.98 -25.57 -0.81
C GLU A 65 20.49 -24.96 -2.13
N LEU A 66 20.39 -23.63 -2.22
CA LEU A 66 20.02 -22.92 -3.44
C LEU A 66 21.09 -23.04 -4.54
N GLU A 67 22.38 -23.05 -4.18
CA GLU A 67 23.49 -23.32 -5.10
C GLU A 67 23.38 -24.71 -5.72
N THR A 68 22.81 -25.68 -5.00
CA THR A 68 22.50 -27.00 -5.58
C THR A 68 21.46 -26.88 -6.69
N VAL A 69 20.42 -26.05 -6.52
CA VAL A 69 19.42 -25.77 -7.56
C VAL A 69 20.05 -25.10 -8.78
N PHE A 70 20.87 -24.05 -8.57
CA PHE A 70 21.60 -23.38 -9.65
C PHE A 70 22.52 -24.35 -10.42
N ASN A 71 23.25 -25.21 -9.71
CA ASN A 71 24.16 -26.16 -10.32
C ASN A 71 23.40 -27.22 -11.14
N ILE A 72 22.30 -27.76 -10.60
CA ILE A 72 21.44 -28.72 -11.31
C ILE A 72 20.82 -28.06 -12.55
N SER A 73 20.28 -26.85 -12.41
CA SER A 73 19.73 -26.09 -13.53
C SER A 73 20.77 -25.90 -14.65
N SER A 74 21.96 -25.40 -14.29
CA SER A 74 23.09 -25.24 -15.22
C SER A 74 23.46 -26.57 -15.87
N GLU A 75 23.53 -27.65 -15.10
CA GLU A 75 23.78 -28.98 -15.65
C GLU A 75 22.71 -29.42 -16.63
N ILE A 76 21.43 -29.23 -16.35
CA ILE A 76 20.33 -29.51 -17.29
C ILE A 76 20.50 -28.67 -18.55
N ALA A 77 20.83 -27.39 -18.40
CA ALA A 77 21.05 -26.42 -19.49
C ALA A 77 22.27 -26.73 -20.38
N LYS A 78 23.30 -27.41 -19.85
CA LYS A 78 24.53 -27.72 -20.62
C LYS A 78 24.21 -28.50 -21.90
N GLY A 79 24.68 -27.96 -23.03
CA GLY A 79 24.52 -28.56 -24.35
C GLY A 79 23.17 -28.28 -25.02
N ILE A 80 22.30 -27.49 -24.39
CA ILE A 80 21.11 -26.94 -25.03
C ILE A 80 21.55 -25.77 -25.92
N VAL A 81 21.41 -25.93 -27.24
CA VAL A 81 21.65 -24.84 -28.23
C VAL A 81 20.49 -23.83 -28.24
N THR A 82 19.38 -24.19 -27.59
CA THR A 82 18.10 -23.50 -27.62
C THR A 82 18.15 -22.17 -26.88
N THR A 83 17.98 -21.06 -27.61
CA THR A 83 17.94 -19.72 -27.02
C THR A 83 16.64 -19.50 -26.24
N GLY A 84 16.61 -18.49 -25.35
CA GLY A 84 15.37 -18.10 -24.67
C GLY A 84 14.24 -17.70 -25.63
N ASP A 85 14.57 -17.26 -26.84
CA ASP A 85 13.59 -16.93 -27.88
C ASP A 85 13.05 -18.18 -28.59
N GLU A 86 13.84 -19.25 -28.71
CA GLU A 86 13.35 -20.54 -29.23
C GLU A 86 12.37 -21.20 -28.25
N PHE A 87 12.62 -21.14 -26.94
CA PHE A 87 11.66 -21.61 -25.93
C PHE A 87 10.32 -20.89 -26.02
N LYS A 88 10.34 -19.55 -26.16
CA LYS A 88 9.12 -18.76 -26.36
C LYS A 88 8.38 -19.13 -27.64
N LYS A 89 9.10 -19.44 -28.73
CA LYS A 89 8.48 -19.90 -29.98
C LYS A 89 7.77 -21.24 -29.78
N ILE A 90 8.38 -22.18 -29.06
CA ILE A 90 7.77 -23.48 -28.75
C ILE A 90 6.51 -23.30 -27.89
N GLU A 91 6.60 -22.48 -26.84
CA GLU A 91 5.48 -22.14 -25.94
C GLU A 91 4.32 -21.50 -26.71
N HIS A 92 4.60 -20.44 -27.48
CA HIS A 92 3.59 -19.73 -28.26
C HIS A 92 2.92 -20.65 -29.28
N PHE A 93 3.69 -21.47 -30.00
CA PHE A 93 3.15 -22.42 -30.94
C PHE A 93 2.27 -23.49 -30.28
N ASN A 94 2.68 -24.04 -29.13
CA ASN A 94 1.87 -25.01 -28.40
C ASN A 94 0.55 -24.40 -27.92
N LEU A 95 0.59 -23.16 -27.41
CA LEU A 95 -0.60 -22.43 -26.98
C LEU A 95 -1.55 -22.19 -28.14
N ASP A 96 -1.06 -21.67 -29.27
CA ASP A 96 -1.88 -21.41 -30.45
C ASP A 96 -2.48 -22.69 -31.01
N LEU A 97 -1.70 -23.78 -31.03
CA LEU A 97 -2.17 -25.10 -31.45
C LEU A 97 -3.24 -25.64 -30.49
N GLY A 98 -3.03 -25.53 -29.18
CA GLY A 98 -4.01 -25.93 -28.17
C GLY A 98 -5.31 -25.14 -28.28
N TYR A 99 -5.22 -23.84 -28.55
CA TYR A 99 -6.40 -23.01 -28.83
C TYR A 99 -7.13 -23.48 -30.09
N ALA A 100 -6.40 -23.73 -31.18
CA ALA A 100 -6.97 -24.23 -32.43
C ALA A 100 -7.64 -25.61 -32.26
N MET A 101 -7.04 -26.53 -31.52
CA MET A 101 -7.59 -27.87 -31.23
C MET A 101 -8.88 -27.84 -30.40
N ASN A 102 -9.06 -26.81 -29.57
CA ASN A 102 -10.24 -26.65 -28.72
C ASN A 102 -11.28 -25.69 -29.31
N THR A 103 -10.99 -25.03 -30.42
CA THR A 103 -11.92 -24.11 -31.07
C THR A 103 -13.05 -24.88 -31.75
N VAL A 104 -14.29 -24.62 -31.34
CA VAL A 104 -15.49 -25.15 -31.99
C VAL A 104 -16.11 -24.07 -32.85
N LEU A 105 -16.08 -24.25 -34.16
CA LEU A 105 -16.69 -23.33 -35.12
C LEU A 105 -18.21 -23.49 -35.15
N SER A 106 -18.93 -22.36 -35.09
CA SER A 106 -20.41 -22.30 -35.11
C SER A 106 -21.03 -23.25 -36.14
N THR A 107 -22.09 -23.96 -35.74
CA THR A 107 -22.87 -24.84 -36.63
C THR A 107 -23.84 -24.04 -37.49
N ASP A 108 -24.30 -22.87 -37.04
CA ASP A 108 -25.18 -21.96 -37.78
C ASP A 108 -24.39 -20.73 -38.29
N VAL A 109 -23.49 -20.98 -39.25
CA VAL A 109 -22.76 -19.89 -39.92
C VAL A 109 -23.70 -18.98 -40.72
N PRO A 110 -24.71 -19.50 -41.47
CA PRO A 110 -25.62 -18.63 -42.21
C PRO A 110 -26.41 -17.67 -41.31
N GLY A 111 -26.96 -18.15 -40.19
CA GLY A 111 -27.66 -17.31 -39.21
C GLY A 111 -26.74 -16.23 -38.63
N LEU A 112 -25.51 -16.60 -38.26
CA LEU A 112 -24.50 -15.64 -37.79
C LEU A 112 -24.20 -14.55 -38.83
N MET A 113 -23.93 -14.92 -40.09
CA MET A 113 -23.61 -13.94 -41.14
C MET A 113 -24.80 -13.04 -41.48
N ASN A 114 -26.01 -13.57 -41.44
CA ASN A 114 -27.23 -12.78 -41.60
C ASN A 114 -27.40 -11.79 -40.44
N SER A 115 -27.06 -12.18 -39.21
CA SER A 115 -27.03 -11.27 -38.06
C SER A 115 -26.02 -10.14 -38.26
N LEU A 116 -24.78 -10.45 -38.67
CA LEU A 116 -23.74 -9.45 -38.94
C LEU A 116 -24.11 -8.51 -40.10
N LYS A 117 -24.85 -9.00 -41.11
CA LYS A 117 -25.36 -8.19 -42.23
C LYS A 117 -26.58 -7.34 -41.85
N SER A 118 -27.24 -7.62 -40.72
CA SER A 118 -28.45 -6.92 -40.31
C SER A 118 -28.22 -5.43 -40.04
N GLU A 119 -29.24 -4.62 -40.30
CA GLU A 119 -29.22 -3.21 -39.91
C GLU A 119 -29.13 -3.05 -38.38
N SER A 120 -29.72 -3.96 -37.61
CA SER A 120 -29.61 -3.97 -36.15
C SER A 120 -28.16 -4.12 -35.68
N PHE A 121 -27.36 -4.97 -36.31
CA PHE A 121 -25.93 -5.10 -35.96
C PHE A 121 -25.17 -3.82 -36.27
N ARG A 122 -25.40 -3.23 -37.46
CA ARG A 122 -24.80 -1.95 -37.85
C ARG A 122 -25.17 -0.84 -36.86
N ASP A 123 -26.46 -0.71 -36.56
CA ASP A 123 -27.00 0.34 -35.72
C ASP A 123 -26.50 0.20 -34.27
N ALA A 124 -26.28 -1.03 -33.78
CA ALA A 124 -25.65 -1.28 -32.49
C ALA A 124 -24.17 -0.87 -32.43
N LEU A 125 -23.46 -0.81 -33.57
CA LEU A 125 -22.09 -0.31 -33.65
C LEU A 125 -21.99 1.19 -33.91
N MET A 126 -23.10 1.83 -34.29
CA MET A 126 -23.18 3.26 -34.53
C MET A 126 -23.62 4.00 -33.27
N ILE A 127 -22.93 5.09 -32.94
CA ILE A 127 -23.25 5.91 -31.76
C ILE A 127 -24.31 6.95 -32.07
N CYS A 128 -24.34 7.48 -33.29
CA CYS A 128 -25.28 8.50 -33.72
C CYS A 128 -25.90 8.15 -35.06
N LYS A 129 -27.17 8.53 -35.26
CA LYS A 129 -27.82 8.38 -36.57
C LYS A 129 -27.05 9.15 -37.64
N MET A 130 -26.84 8.52 -38.80
CA MET A 130 -26.08 9.12 -39.92
C MET A 130 -26.64 10.47 -40.39
N GLY A 131 -27.97 10.65 -40.34
CA GLY A 131 -28.61 11.95 -40.64
C GLY A 131 -28.16 13.05 -39.68
N THR A 132 -28.14 12.77 -38.38
CA THR A 132 -27.67 13.71 -37.34
C THR A 132 -26.19 14.02 -37.48
N VAL A 133 -25.35 13.01 -37.74
CA VAL A 133 -23.91 13.19 -37.98
C VAL A 133 -23.67 14.15 -39.15
N LYS A 134 -24.43 13.99 -40.24
CA LYS A 134 -24.37 14.87 -41.41
C LYS A 134 -24.75 16.31 -41.06
N VAL A 135 -25.83 16.51 -40.30
CA VAL A 135 -26.27 17.86 -39.86
C VAL A 135 -25.15 18.58 -39.10
N VAL A 136 -24.49 17.91 -38.15
CA VAL A 136 -23.41 18.51 -37.35
C VAL A 136 -22.21 18.89 -38.24
N VAL A 137 -21.79 17.99 -39.13
CA VAL A 137 -20.65 18.24 -40.03
C VAL A 137 -20.94 19.35 -41.04
N ASP A 138 -22.15 19.37 -41.62
CA ASP A 138 -22.57 20.38 -42.57
C ASP A 138 -22.69 21.76 -41.91
N PHE A 139 -23.20 21.81 -40.67
CA PHE A 139 -23.20 23.01 -39.84
C PHE A 139 -21.77 23.53 -39.59
N PHE A 140 -20.87 22.66 -39.12
CA PHE A 140 -19.48 23.04 -38.84
C PHE A 140 -18.78 23.60 -40.09
N LYS A 141 -18.99 22.97 -41.25
CA LYS A 141 -18.47 23.46 -42.54
C LYS A 141 -19.07 24.82 -42.91
N ALA A 142 -20.38 25.01 -42.74
CA ALA A 142 -21.04 26.28 -43.03
C ALA A 142 -20.55 27.41 -42.11
N MET A 143 -20.15 27.11 -40.88
CA MET A 143 -19.61 28.08 -39.92
C MET A 143 -18.11 28.38 -40.10
N THR A 144 -17.38 27.55 -40.86
CA THR A 144 -15.90 27.65 -40.96
C THR A 144 -15.36 27.86 -42.37
N SER A 145 -16.12 27.52 -43.41
CA SER A 145 -15.71 27.70 -44.81
C SER A 145 -16.20 29.03 -45.39
N ALA A 146 -15.29 29.76 -46.03
CA ALA A 146 -15.61 31.05 -46.66
C ALA A 146 -16.47 30.93 -47.94
N SER A 147 -16.71 29.70 -48.43
CA SER A 147 -17.38 29.41 -49.71
C SER A 147 -18.76 28.75 -49.57
N SER A 148 -19.20 28.40 -48.36
CA SER A 148 -20.50 27.77 -48.15
C SER A 148 -21.60 28.85 -48.03
N ASN A 149 -22.38 29.09 -49.09
CA ASN A 149 -23.51 30.04 -49.06
C ASN A 149 -24.87 29.39 -48.66
N ASP A 150 -24.85 28.16 -48.15
CA ASP A 150 -26.07 27.39 -47.89
C ASP A 150 -26.61 27.64 -46.48
N LEU A 151 -27.50 28.63 -46.36
CA LEU A 151 -28.23 28.99 -45.13
C LEU A 151 -28.97 27.80 -44.51
N ASN A 152 -29.41 26.84 -45.33
CA ASN A 152 -30.19 25.70 -44.86
C ASN A 152 -29.34 24.77 -43.98
N LYS A 153 -28.02 24.71 -44.18
CA LYS A 153 -27.11 23.92 -43.32
C LYS A 153 -27.00 24.49 -41.91
N ILE A 154 -27.08 25.81 -41.77
CA ILE A 154 -27.07 26.49 -40.46
C ILE A 154 -28.43 26.27 -39.77
N ARG A 155 -29.53 26.42 -40.51
CA ARG A 155 -30.89 26.22 -39.99
C ARG A 155 -31.17 24.76 -39.60
N ALA A 156 -30.61 23.80 -40.31
CA ALA A 156 -30.75 22.37 -40.03
C ALA A 156 -30.28 21.99 -38.62
N LEU A 157 -29.28 22.68 -38.06
CA LEU A 157 -28.86 22.43 -36.67
C LEU A 157 -29.95 22.78 -35.67
N LYS A 158 -30.72 23.85 -35.93
CA LYS A 158 -31.85 24.26 -35.09
C LYS A 158 -33.04 23.30 -35.26
N GLU A 159 -33.34 22.91 -36.50
CA GLU A 159 -34.44 21.99 -36.81
C GLU A 159 -34.22 20.59 -36.22
N HIS A 160 -32.96 20.12 -36.19
CA HIS A 160 -32.57 18.82 -35.66
C HIS A 160 -31.85 18.89 -34.30
N GLY A 161 -32.05 19.98 -33.55
CA GLY A 161 -31.34 20.23 -32.30
C GLY A 161 -31.60 19.16 -31.24
N LYS A 162 -32.80 18.57 -31.24
CA LYS A 162 -33.16 17.44 -30.37
C LYS A 162 -32.31 16.20 -30.68
N GLU A 163 -32.21 15.83 -31.94
CA GLU A 163 -31.44 14.66 -32.38
C GLU A 163 -29.94 14.85 -32.17
N VAL A 164 -29.43 16.08 -32.32
CA VAL A 164 -28.04 16.42 -32.00
C VAL A 164 -27.77 16.25 -30.50
N LYS A 165 -28.68 16.73 -29.63
CA LYS A 165 -28.59 16.51 -28.17
C LYS A 165 -28.66 15.03 -27.79
N GLU A 166 -29.52 14.24 -28.45
CA GLU A 166 -29.56 12.78 -28.28
C GLU A 166 -28.23 12.12 -28.67
N CYS A 167 -27.62 12.53 -29.79
CA CYS A 167 -26.29 12.06 -30.20
C CYS A 167 -25.20 12.42 -29.17
N LEU A 168 -25.21 13.63 -28.62
CA LEU A 168 -24.30 14.02 -27.54
C LEU A 168 -24.48 13.14 -26.30
N ASN A 169 -25.73 12.87 -25.92
CA ASN A 169 -26.03 11.98 -24.80
C ASN A 169 -25.54 10.55 -25.07
N SER A 170 -25.68 10.04 -26.29
CA SER A 170 -25.14 8.72 -26.67
C SER A 170 -23.62 8.65 -26.60
N ILE A 171 -22.91 9.73 -26.93
CA ILE A 171 -21.44 9.81 -26.78
C ILE A 171 -21.03 9.74 -25.31
N VAL A 172 -21.74 10.46 -24.42
CA VAL A 172 -21.50 10.44 -22.96
C VAL A 172 -21.89 9.10 -22.34
N ALA A 173 -23.05 8.58 -22.73
CA ALA A 173 -23.64 7.37 -22.21
C ALA A 173 -22.99 6.10 -22.77
N ASN A 174 -21.96 6.20 -23.61
CA ASN A 174 -21.25 5.07 -24.22
C ASN A 174 -20.52 4.22 -23.15
N LYS A 175 -21.31 3.52 -22.33
CA LYS A 175 -20.97 2.39 -21.48
C LYS A 175 -21.43 1.15 -22.24
N THR A 176 -20.52 0.57 -23.02
CA THR A 176 -20.44 -0.87 -23.33
C THR A 176 -21.76 -1.66 -23.22
N GLU A 177 -22.73 -1.40 -24.11
CA GLU A 177 -23.81 -2.34 -24.38
C GLU A 177 -23.56 -2.98 -25.76
N LEU A 178 -22.59 -3.88 -25.78
CA LEU A 178 -22.40 -4.83 -26.88
C LEU A 178 -22.93 -6.22 -26.50
N ASN A 179 -23.77 -6.38 -25.47
CA ASN A 179 -24.02 -7.73 -24.91
C ASN A 179 -24.64 -8.74 -25.91
N THR A 180 -25.53 -8.31 -26.82
CA THR A 180 -26.03 -9.16 -27.91
C THR A 180 -25.04 -9.26 -29.08
N THR A 181 -24.32 -8.17 -29.38
CA THR A 181 -23.28 -8.09 -30.43
C THR A 181 -22.00 -8.86 -30.08
N VAL A 182 -21.71 -9.09 -28.80
CA VAL A 182 -20.51 -9.77 -28.29
C VAL A 182 -20.50 -11.24 -28.70
N ALA A 183 -21.66 -11.91 -28.64
CA ALA A 183 -21.76 -13.31 -29.02
C ALA A 183 -21.45 -13.50 -30.51
N ASP A 184 -22.06 -12.68 -31.38
CA ASP A 184 -21.83 -12.76 -32.82
C ASP A 184 -20.40 -12.35 -33.19
N ILE A 185 -19.86 -11.30 -32.58
CA ILE A 185 -18.46 -10.91 -32.75
C ILE A 185 -17.52 -12.02 -32.29
N TYR A 186 -17.82 -12.68 -31.18
CA TYR A 186 -17.01 -13.78 -30.66
C TYR A 186 -17.01 -14.95 -31.64
N GLN A 187 -18.19 -15.39 -32.09
CA GLN A 187 -18.31 -16.47 -33.07
C GLN A 187 -17.62 -16.12 -34.40
N PHE A 188 -17.76 -14.89 -34.86
CA PHE A 188 -17.03 -14.39 -36.03
C PHE A 188 -15.50 -14.45 -35.82
N LYS A 189 -15.01 -14.02 -34.66
CA LYS A 189 -13.57 -14.09 -34.32
C LYS A 189 -13.05 -15.52 -34.27
N LEU A 190 -13.87 -16.49 -33.85
CA LEU A 190 -13.49 -17.91 -33.94
C LEU A 190 -13.29 -18.35 -35.40
N ILE A 191 -14.21 -17.95 -36.30
CA ILE A 191 -14.09 -18.24 -37.74
C ILE A 191 -12.84 -17.56 -38.33
N SER A 192 -12.62 -16.28 -38.04
CA SER A 192 -11.43 -15.54 -38.49
C SER A 192 -10.15 -16.15 -37.95
N GLY A 193 -10.10 -16.48 -36.65
CA GLY A 193 -8.92 -17.08 -36.01
C GLY A 193 -8.60 -18.46 -36.56
N ALA A 194 -9.61 -19.30 -36.81
CA ALA A 194 -9.38 -20.60 -37.47
C ALA A 194 -8.79 -20.44 -38.88
N ARG A 195 -9.24 -19.42 -39.63
CA ARG A 195 -8.67 -19.12 -40.95
C ARG A 195 -7.24 -18.62 -40.88
N ASP A 196 -6.94 -17.73 -39.94
CA ASP A 196 -5.59 -17.20 -39.70
C ASP A 196 -4.64 -18.33 -39.33
N PHE A 197 -5.09 -19.27 -38.48
CA PHE A 197 -4.31 -20.45 -38.13
C PHE A 197 -4.05 -21.36 -39.35
N CYS A 198 -5.02 -21.52 -40.25
CA CYS A 198 -4.79 -22.23 -41.53
C CYS A 198 -3.75 -21.52 -42.41
N ASN A 199 -3.73 -20.18 -42.43
CA ASN A 199 -2.71 -19.40 -43.15
C ASN A 199 -1.32 -19.57 -42.55
N ASN A 200 -1.21 -19.52 -41.22
CA ASN A 200 0.05 -19.75 -40.51
C ASN A 200 0.56 -21.17 -40.77
N PHE A 201 -0.33 -22.17 -40.76
CA PHE A 201 0.00 -23.54 -41.16
C PHE A 201 0.57 -23.63 -42.57
N TYR A 202 -0.05 -22.94 -43.53
CA TYR A 202 0.42 -22.93 -44.92
C TYR A 202 1.78 -22.23 -45.07
N ASN A 203 1.97 -21.08 -44.42
CA ASN A 203 3.20 -20.29 -44.54
C ASN A 203 4.39 -20.93 -43.80
N ASP A 204 4.13 -21.54 -42.63
CA ASP A 204 5.16 -22.14 -41.76
C ASP A 204 5.08 -23.67 -41.72
N PHE A 205 4.66 -24.29 -42.83
CA PHE A 205 4.43 -25.73 -42.94
C PHE A 205 5.63 -26.59 -42.47
N SER A 206 6.86 -26.13 -42.74
CA SER A 206 8.09 -26.80 -42.30
C SER A 206 8.22 -26.82 -40.77
N TYR A 207 7.82 -25.75 -40.09
CA TYR A 207 7.84 -25.67 -38.63
C TYR A 207 6.77 -26.59 -38.04
N PHE A 208 5.55 -26.57 -38.58
CA PHE A 208 4.46 -27.45 -38.15
C PHE A 208 4.85 -28.93 -38.25
N THR A 209 5.39 -29.36 -39.39
CA THR A 209 5.81 -30.76 -39.58
C THR A 209 7.06 -31.10 -38.75
N GLY A 210 7.94 -30.13 -38.50
CA GLY A 210 9.14 -30.27 -37.68
C GLY A 210 8.91 -30.20 -36.17
N PHE A 211 7.75 -29.74 -35.69
CA PHE A 211 7.53 -29.44 -34.26
C PHE A 211 7.72 -30.65 -33.32
N HIS A 212 7.55 -31.89 -33.82
CA HIS A 212 7.86 -33.09 -33.05
C HIS A 212 9.31 -33.13 -32.54
N GLU A 213 10.26 -32.52 -33.28
CA GLU A 213 11.65 -32.40 -32.83
C GLU A 213 11.78 -31.48 -31.62
N ASN A 214 10.94 -30.43 -31.50
CA ASN A 214 10.87 -29.61 -30.29
C ASN A 214 10.29 -30.38 -29.10
N ILE A 215 9.30 -31.24 -29.32
CA ILE A 215 8.78 -32.14 -28.28
C ILE A 215 9.87 -33.13 -27.85
N LEU A 216 10.66 -33.67 -28.79
CA LEU A 216 11.80 -34.55 -28.49
C LEU A 216 12.95 -33.83 -27.76
N LEU A 217 13.19 -32.56 -28.08
CA LEU A 217 14.10 -31.70 -27.32
C LEU A 217 13.66 -31.64 -25.86
N MET A 218 12.38 -31.31 -25.60
CA MET A 218 11.83 -31.29 -24.24
C MET A 218 11.91 -32.66 -23.56
N LYS A 219 11.70 -33.76 -24.31
CA LYS A 219 11.89 -35.12 -23.81
C LYS A 219 13.32 -35.36 -23.31
N ASN A 220 14.32 -34.92 -24.07
CA ASN A 220 15.72 -35.06 -23.66
C ASN A 220 16.03 -34.23 -22.41
N LEU A 221 15.44 -33.05 -22.27
CA LEU A 221 15.52 -32.25 -21.05
C LEU A 221 14.85 -32.93 -19.86
N ALA A 222 13.65 -33.48 -20.05
CA ALA A 222 12.94 -34.27 -19.04
C ALA A 222 13.75 -35.49 -18.59
N THR A 223 14.31 -36.26 -19.52
CA THR A 223 15.17 -37.41 -19.18
C THR A 223 16.40 -36.99 -18.39
N LYS A 224 17.04 -35.88 -18.77
CA LYS A 224 18.20 -35.35 -18.06
C LYS A 224 17.82 -34.88 -16.67
N ALA A 225 16.81 -34.02 -16.57
CA ALA A 225 16.26 -33.51 -15.32
C ALA A 225 15.85 -34.65 -14.38
N LYS A 226 15.10 -35.66 -14.86
CA LYS A 226 14.71 -36.82 -14.04
C LYS A 226 15.88 -37.54 -13.36
N ARG A 227 17.07 -37.55 -13.97
CA ARG A 227 18.26 -38.21 -13.41
C ARG A 227 18.95 -37.42 -12.30
N ILE A 228 18.91 -36.09 -12.38
CA ILE A 228 19.71 -35.20 -11.51
C ILE A 228 18.87 -34.28 -10.62
N TRP A 229 17.62 -34.04 -10.99
CA TRP A 229 16.68 -33.23 -10.23
C TRP A 229 16.28 -33.96 -8.95
N LYS A 230 16.66 -33.36 -7.83
CA LYS A 230 16.15 -33.72 -6.51
C LYS A 230 15.36 -32.52 -6.04
N MET A 231 14.08 -32.74 -5.73
CA MET A 231 13.16 -31.70 -5.32
C MET A 231 13.74 -30.97 -4.09
N PRO A 232 14.12 -29.70 -4.20
CA PRO A 232 14.46 -28.91 -3.04
C PRO A 232 13.17 -28.64 -2.25
N HIS A 233 13.29 -28.42 -0.94
CA HIS A 233 12.18 -27.94 -0.11
C HIS A 233 12.58 -26.57 0.46
N LEU A 234 12.78 -25.62 -0.45
CA LEU A 234 13.32 -24.29 -0.17
C LEU A 234 12.25 -23.20 -0.26
N LYS A 235 11.20 -23.40 -1.06
CA LYS A 235 10.12 -22.42 -1.26
C LYS A 235 9.65 -21.83 0.06
N ASP A 236 9.19 -22.64 1.00
CA ASP A 236 8.59 -22.14 2.24
C ASP A 236 9.60 -21.37 3.11
N ARG A 237 10.88 -21.78 3.09
CA ARG A 237 11.94 -21.11 3.86
C ARG A 237 12.31 -19.76 3.24
N VAL A 238 12.41 -19.68 1.91
CA VAL A 238 12.69 -18.42 1.18
C VAL A 238 11.47 -17.49 1.25
N SER A 239 10.26 -18.04 1.15
CA SER A 239 9.01 -17.31 1.33
C SER A 239 8.91 -16.71 2.73
N LYS A 240 9.19 -17.51 3.78
CA LYS A 240 9.23 -17.04 5.16
C LYS A 240 10.26 -15.92 5.34
N MET A 241 11.44 -16.04 4.71
CA MET A 241 12.45 -14.97 4.74
C MET A 241 11.88 -13.67 4.16
N GLY A 242 11.22 -13.72 3.00
CA GLY A 242 10.56 -12.56 2.39
C GLY A 242 9.50 -11.93 3.29
N GLN A 243 8.64 -12.74 3.90
CA GLN A 243 7.59 -12.26 4.83
C GLN A 243 8.18 -11.58 6.08
N LEU A 244 9.25 -12.14 6.65
CA LEU A 244 9.93 -11.53 7.78
C LEU A 244 10.57 -10.20 7.39
N LEU A 245 11.21 -10.13 6.23
CA LEU A 245 11.81 -8.90 5.70
C LEU A 245 10.76 -7.81 5.44
N GLU A 246 9.59 -8.18 4.92
CA GLU A 246 8.45 -7.27 4.76
C GLU A 246 7.95 -6.77 6.11
N THR A 247 7.74 -7.65 7.08
CA THR A 247 7.27 -7.28 8.44
C THR A 247 8.27 -6.40 9.17
N ILE A 248 9.57 -6.64 8.98
CA ILE A 248 10.65 -5.83 9.55
C ILE A 248 10.69 -4.43 8.91
N SER A 249 10.30 -4.31 7.64
CA SER A 249 10.20 -3.03 6.93
C SER A 249 8.91 -2.27 7.24
N ASP A 250 7.96 -2.91 7.92
CA ASP A 250 6.66 -2.35 8.22
C ASP A 250 6.71 -1.50 9.49
N HIS A 251 6.56 -0.19 9.30
CA HIS A 251 6.70 0.80 10.36
C HIS A 251 5.53 0.78 11.35
N ASP A 252 4.36 0.26 10.96
CA ASP A 252 3.20 0.09 11.86
C ASP A 252 3.48 -0.92 12.98
N ASN A 253 4.50 -1.76 12.79
CA ASN A 253 4.91 -2.81 13.71
C ASN A 253 6.19 -2.46 14.51
N GLU A 254 6.64 -1.19 14.48
CA GLU A 254 7.81 -0.76 15.23
C GLU A 254 7.60 -0.86 16.75
N PRO A 255 8.57 -1.39 17.50
CA PRO A 255 8.49 -1.39 18.95
C PRO A 255 8.57 0.05 19.45
N LYS A 256 7.56 0.47 20.22
CA LYS A 256 7.61 1.73 20.96
C LYS A 256 8.82 1.72 21.90
N PRO A 257 9.62 2.79 21.97
CA PRO A 257 10.77 2.85 22.86
C PRO A 257 10.34 2.60 24.31
N ASP A 258 10.83 1.53 24.91
CA ASP A 258 10.45 1.09 26.26
C ASP A 258 11.68 1.06 27.16
N LEU A 259 12.69 0.26 26.80
CA LEU A 259 13.98 0.17 27.48
C LEU A 259 14.97 1.22 26.99
N CYS A 260 14.89 1.59 25.71
CA CYS A 260 15.77 2.56 25.06
C CYS A 260 15.14 3.96 24.97
N ALA A 261 14.06 4.21 25.72
CA ALA A 261 13.29 5.44 25.64
C ALA A 261 14.13 6.71 25.80
N GLY A 262 15.26 6.70 26.49
CA GLY A 262 16.18 7.83 26.55
C GLY A 262 17.50 7.68 25.79
N PHE A 263 17.70 6.56 25.10
CA PHE A 263 18.85 6.32 24.22
C PHE A 263 18.36 6.03 22.82
N ILE A 264 18.19 7.05 22.00
CA ILE A 264 17.55 6.88 20.69
C ILE A 264 18.56 7.05 19.56
N GLY A 265 19.66 7.74 19.81
CA GLY A 265 20.81 7.85 18.90
C GLY A 265 21.93 6.95 19.36
N VAL A 266 22.41 6.06 18.49
CA VAL A 266 23.58 5.24 18.80
C VAL A 266 24.82 6.11 19.08
N ASP A 267 24.86 7.30 18.48
CA ASP A 267 25.90 8.32 18.69
C ASP A 267 25.75 9.09 20.02
N ASP A 268 24.57 9.12 20.63
CA ASP A 268 24.31 9.82 21.90
C ASP A 268 24.84 8.98 23.08
N THR A 269 24.64 7.67 23.01
CA THR A 269 25.18 6.70 23.97
C THR A 269 26.71 6.73 24.05
N ALA A 270 27.40 7.13 22.97
CA ALA A 270 28.86 7.27 22.93
C ALA A 270 29.38 8.54 23.63
N LYS A 271 28.54 9.57 23.81
CA LYS A 271 28.91 10.87 24.41
C LYS A 271 28.88 10.86 25.93
N ILE A 272 28.23 9.87 26.55
CA ILE A 272 28.10 9.74 28.01
C ILE A 272 29.45 9.95 28.72
N LEU A 273 30.53 9.31 28.24
CA LEU A 273 31.86 9.44 28.84
C LEU A 273 32.52 10.81 28.63
N GLU A 274 32.23 11.49 27.51
CA GLU A 274 32.70 12.85 27.26
C GLU A 274 31.99 13.85 28.18
N ASP A 275 30.71 13.60 28.43
CA ASP A 275 29.84 14.46 29.21
C ASP A 275 30.15 14.38 30.72
N VAL A 276 30.55 13.21 31.25
CA VAL A 276 30.98 13.05 32.68
C VAL A 276 32.20 13.92 32.96
N LYS A 277 33.07 14.02 31.95
CA LYS A 277 34.31 14.80 32.00
C LYS A 277 34.08 16.28 31.71
N SER A 278 32.86 16.69 31.38
CA SER A 278 32.59 18.05 30.99
C SER A 278 32.77 19.03 32.17
N PRO A 279 33.30 20.25 31.92
CA PRO A 279 33.42 21.27 32.96
C PRO A 279 32.09 21.63 33.61
N TRP A 280 30.98 21.47 32.89
CA TRP A 280 29.66 21.71 33.42
C TRP A 280 29.23 20.63 34.41
N PHE A 281 29.42 19.34 34.08
CA PHE A 281 29.05 18.25 34.96
C PHE A 281 29.81 18.32 36.27
N GLN A 282 31.11 18.62 36.20
CA GLN A 282 31.95 18.83 37.37
C GLN A 282 31.47 20.01 38.23
N LYS A 283 30.94 21.07 37.61
CA LYS A 283 30.51 22.27 38.33
C LYS A 283 29.12 22.13 38.95
N GLU A 284 28.15 21.67 38.19
CA GLU A 284 26.73 21.74 38.57
C GLU A 284 26.22 20.43 39.19
N ILE A 285 26.76 19.27 38.79
CA ILE A 285 26.33 17.96 39.29
C ILE A 285 27.25 17.48 40.42
N SER A 286 28.55 17.31 40.14
CA SER A 286 29.48 16.83 41.17
C SER A 286 29.91 17.92 42.16
N LYS A 287 29.58 19.19 41.90
CA LYS A 287 29.94 20.37 42.71
C LYS A 287 31.43 20.40 43.08
N GLY A 288 32.29 20.06 42.12
CA GLY A 288 33.74 20.02 42.25
C GLY A 288 34.31 18.71 42.80
N LYS A 289 33.47 17.70 43.11
CA LYS A 289 33.92 16.37 43.53
C LYS A 289 34.37 15.53 42.33
N SER A 290 35.27 14.58 42.60
CA SER A 290 35.87 13.68 41.59
C SER A 290 34.82 12.82 40.89
N THR A 291 34.96 12.67 39.57
CA THR A 291 34.09 11.85 38.70
C THR A 291 34.71 10.51 38.29
N LYS A 292 35.94 10.21 38.70
CA LYS A 292 36.72 9.05 38.21
C LYS A 292 36.03 7.69 38.41
N ASP A 293 35.35 7.50 39.54
CA ASP A 293 34.68 6.22 39.83
C ASP A 293 33.45 6.03 38.92
N LEU A 294 32.73 7.12 38.63
CA LEU A 294 31.62 7.13 37.68
C LEU A 294 32.11 6.90 36.23
N GLU A 295 33.22 7.52 35.84
CA GLU A 295 33.84 7.30 34.52
C GLU A 295 34.24 5.82 34.31
N LYS A 296 34.88 5.22 35.31
CA LYS A 296 35.32 3.81 35.25
C LYS A 296 34.14 2.85 35.15
N ALA A 297 33.02 3.19 35.77
CA ALA A 297 31.83 2.35 35.78
C ALA A 297 31.00 2.43 34.49
N LEU A 298 31.02 3.59 33.83
CA LEU A 298 30.34 3.81 32.55
C LEU A 298 31.18 3.40 31.33
N GLU A 299 32.49 3.12 31.50
CA GLU A 299 33.39 2.71 30.42
C GLU A 299 32.88 1.51 29.59
N PRO A 300 32.36 0.42 30.20
CA PRO A 300 31.82 -0.72 29.45
C PRO A 300 30.61 -0.36 28.57
N PHE A 301 29.77 0.59 29.01
CA PHE A 301 28.63 1.10 28.24
C PHE A 301 29.06 1.98 27.07
N GLY A 302 30.11 2.79 27.23
CA GLY A 302 30.71 3.52 26.10
C GLY A 302 31.26 2.58 25.02
N LYS A 303 31.80 1.42 25.41
CA LYS A 303 32.24 0.37 24.45
C LYS A 303 31.05 -0.30 23.76
N PHE A 304 29.94 -0.53 24.47
CA PHE A 304 28.69 -1.02 23.89
C PHE A 304 28.15 -0.07 22.83
N ALA A 305 28.02 1.21 23.17
CA ALA A 305 27.53 2.27 22.28
C ALA A 305 28.30 2.30 20.95
N LYS A 306 29.63 2.26 21.02
CA LYS A 306 30.48 2.25 19.83
C LYS A 306 30.23 1.03 18.93
N LYS A 307 30.14 -0.17 19.51
CA LYS A 307 29.87 -1.42 18.77
C LYS A 307 28.48 -1.42 18.16
N LEU A 308 27.48 -0.94 18.89
CA LEU A 308 26.13 -0.76 18.37
C LEU A 308 26.12 0.23 17.19
N GLY A 309 26.96 1.27 17.22
CA GLY A 309 27.03 2.27 16.14
C GLY A 309 27.63 1.72 14.87
N GLU A 310 28.64 0.87 15.01
CA GLU A 310 29.20 0.09 13.92
C GLU A 310 28.15 -0.87 13.34
N PHE A 311 27.39 -1.56 14.20
CA PHE A 311 26.30 -2.45 13.77
C PHE A 311 25.15 -1.70 13.08
N LYS A 312 24.70 -0.54 13.59
CA LYS A 312 23.66 0.27 12.94
C LYS A 312 24.04 0.68 11.52
N LYS A 313 25.32 0.95 11.24
CA LYS A 313 25.77 1.26 9.86
C LYS A 313 25.63 0.06 8.93
N ILE A 314 25.80 -1.15 9.44
CA ILE A 314 25.60 -2.39 8.69
C ILE A 314 24.09 -2.62 8.50
N TRP A 315 23.31 -2.43 9.56
CA TRP A 315 21.86 -2.47 9.51
C TRP A 315 21.30 -1.50 8.48
N VAL A 316 21.64 -0.22 8.49
CA VAL A 316 21.11 0.78 7.54
C VAL A 316 21.42 0.41 6.08
N LYS A 317 22.58 -0.18 5.81
CA LYS A 317 22.90 -0.71 4.47
C LYS A 317 22.04 -1.91 4.11
N PHE A 318 21.83 -2.81 5.07
CA PHE A 318 20.93 -3.95 4.92
C PHE A 318 19.48 -3.49 4.73
N ASP A 319 18.97 -2.59 5.58
CA ASP A 319 17.63 -1.98 5.61
C ASP A 319 17.26 -1.27 4.30
N GLY A 320 18.14 -0.41 3.78
CA GLY A 320 17.96 0.12 2.43
C GLY A 320 17.94 -0.95 1.34
N GLY A 321 18.59 -2.09 1.60
CA GLY A 321 18.52 -3.30 0.80
C GLY A 321 17.32 -4.18 1.10
N ILE A 322 16.66 -4.13 2.27
CA ILE A 322 15.60 -5.06 2.69
C ILE A 322 14.46 -5.06 1.68
N ARG A 323 14.11 -3.90 1.10
CA ARG A 323 13.11 -3.84 0.02
C ARG A 323 13.54 -4.64 -1.21
N GLN A 324 14.80 -4.58 -1.58
CA GLN A 324 15.38 -5.37 -2.68
C GLN A 324 15.50 -6.86 -2.30
N GLU A 325 15.94 -7.16 -1.07
CA GLU A 325 16.05 -8.51 -0.52
C GLU A 325 14.67 -9.20 -0.44
N GLY A 326 13.63 -8.46 -0.03
CA GLY A 326 12.25 -8.94 0.03
C GLY A 326 11.68 -9.23 -1.36
N VAL A 327 11.94 -8.35 -2.34
CA VAL A 327 11.58 -8.59 -3.75
C VAL A 327 12.32 -9.81 -4.29
N PHE A 328 13.63 -9.90 -4.06
CA PHE A 328 14.46 -11.05 -4.43
C PHE A 328 13.91 -12.35 -3.82
N ALA A 329 13.64 -12.37 -2.51
CA ALA A 329 13.11 -13.55 -1.82
C ALA A 329 11.74 -13.96 -2.39
N ARG A 330 10.86 -13.00 -2.69
CA ARG A 330 9.55 -13.27 -3.28
C ARG A 330 9.66 -13.84 -4.70
N GLU A 331 10.50 -13.24 -5.54
CA GLU A 331 10.74 -13.71 -6.91
C GLU A 331 11.35 -15.11 -6.92
N MET A 332 12.36 -15.35 -6.09
CA MET A 332 12.98 -16.66 -5.93
C MET A 332 12.01 -17.70 -5.39
N SER A 333 11.18 -17.34 -4.40
CA SER A 333 10.12 -18.21 -3.89
C SER A 333 9.10 -18.57 -4.97
N ALA A 334 8.73 -17.64 -5.84
CA ALA A 334 7.78 -17.89 -6.93
C ALA A 334 8.39 -18.81 -8.01
N LEU A 335 9.70 -18.70 -8.27
CA LEU A 335 10.41 -19.65 -9.14
C LEU A 335 10.45 -21.04 -8.50
N LEU A 336 10.83 -21.13 -7.22
CA LEU A 336 10.88 -22.39 -6.47
C LEU A 336 9.51 -23.06 -6.40
N ASP A 337 8.42 -22.31 -6.20
CA ASP A 337 7.06 -22.87 -6.12
C ASP A 337 6.68 -23.68 -7.36
N VAL A 338 6.96 -23.14 -8.56
CA VAL A 338 6.66 -23.85 -9.82
C VAL A 338 7.53 -25.10 -9.97
N VAL A 339 8.80 -25.00 -9.62
CA VAL A 339 9.76 -26.09 -9.86
C VAL A 339 9.65 -27.20 -8.79
N GLU A 340 9.34 -26.85 -7.55
CA GLU A 340 9.14 -27.78 -6.44
C GLU A 340 7.79 -28.51 -6.56
N ASN A 341 6.71 -27.82 -6.91
CA ASN A 341 5.38 -28.46 -7.00
C ASN A 341 5.15 -29.25 -8.30
N TYR A 342 6.10 -29.24 -9.23
CA TYR A 342 5.95 -29.96 -10.49
C TYR A 342 6.11 -31.48 -10.31
N SER A 343 4.98 -32.19 -10.25
CA SER A 343 4.94 -33.65 -10.14
C SER A 343 5.03 -34.39 -11.48
N GLY A 344 4.99 -33.66 -12.60
CA GLY A 344 4.94 -34.25 -13.95
C GLY A 344 6.23 -34.92 -14.42
N LEU A 345 7.36 -34.68 -13.73
CA LEU A 345 8.70 -35.07 -14.22
C LEU A 345 8.88 -36.59 -14.36
N ASP A 346 8.28 -37.39 -13.46
CA ASP A 346 8.42 -38.85 -13.48
C ASP A 346 7.86 -39.49 -14.74
N ASN A 347 6.75 -38.94 -15.25
CA ASN A 347 6.05 -39.40 -16.45
C ASN A 347 6.39 -38.59 -17.70
N ALA A 348 7.13 -37.48 -17.56
CA ALA A 348 7.42 -36.55 -18.65
C ALA A 348 8.13 -37.23 -19.83
N GLU A 349 9.14 -38.08 -19.59
CA GLU A 349 9.84 -38.77 -20.70
C GLU A 349 8.89 -39.64 -21.53
N LYS A 350 8.05 -40.45 -20.87
CA LYS A 350 7.08 -41.32 -21.55
C LYS A 350 6.07 -40.49 -22.32
N PHE A 351 5.47 -39.51 -21.65
CA PHE A 351 4.50 -38.60 -22.24
C PHE A 351 5.06 -37.88 -23.46
N LEU A 352 6.24 -37.27 -23.37
CA LEU A 352 6.84 -36.50 -24.46
C LEU A 352 7.25 -37.39 -25.63
N LYS A 353 7.70 -38.62 -25.37
CA LYS A 353 7.98 -39.60 -26.43
C LYS A 353 6.72 -40.00 -27.19
N GLU A 354 5.63 -40.29 -26.47
CA GLU A 354 4.34 -40.65 -27.04
C GLU A 354 3.72 -39.46 -27.80
N ALA A 355 3.79 -38.26 -27.21
CA ALA A 355 3.34 -37.01 -27.81
C ALA A 355 4.09 -36.71 -29.11
N ALA A 356 5.43 -36.82 -29.12
CA ALA A 356 6.22 -36.61 -30.32
C ALA A 356 5.89 -37.63 -31.43
N ALA A 357 5.71 -38.91 -31.08
CA ALA A 357 5.37 -39.95 -32.05
C ALA A 357 3.96 -39.76 -32.63
N SER A 358 2.98 -39.46 -31.77
CA SER A 358 1.60 -39.19 -32.16
C SER A 358 1.51 -37.92 -33.00
N TYR A 359 2.16 -36.84 -32.58
CA TYR A 359 2.29 -35.61 -33.38
C TYR A 359 2.91 -35.88 -34.74
N LYS A 360 4.06 -36.54 -34.77
CA LYS A 360 4.75 -36.89 -36.02
C LYS A 360 3.85 -37.69 -36.96
N LYS A 361 3.07 -38.64 -36.44
CA LYS A 361 2.10 -39.42 -37.21
C LYS A 361 1.01 -38.52 -37.78
N THR A 362 0.31 -37.76 -36.94
CA THR A 362 -0.78 -36.86 -37.35
C THR A 362 -0.33 -35.86 -38.42
N TRP A 363 0.85 -35.25 -38.24
CA TRP A 363 1.29 -34.14 -39.07
C TRP A 363 2.23 -34.53 -40.22
N ASN A 364 2.85 -35.72 -40.26
CA ASN A 364 3.59 -36.16 -41.47
C ASN A 364 2.69 -36.65 -42.59
N ASP A 365 1.54 -37.24 -42.27
CA ASP A 365 0.56 -37.66 -43.28
C ASP A 365 0.02 -36.44 -44.08
N SER A 366 0.15 -35.23 -43.51
CA SER A 366 -0.19 -33.95 -44.14
C SER A 366 0.65 -33.58 -45.37
N ARG A 367 1.89 -34.12 -45.50
CA ARG A 367 2.74 -33.87 -46.68
C ARG A 367 2.10 -34.34 -47.98
N ASN A 368 1.15 -35.26 -47.88
CA ASN A 368 0.44 -35.83 -49.02
C ASN A 368 -0.87 -35.09 -49.36
N GLN A 369 -1.31 -34.14 -48.53
CA GLN A 369 -2.54 -33.35 -48.74
C GLN A 369 -2.38 -31.90 -48.23
N PRO A 370 -1.57 -31.06 -48.91
CA PRO A 370 -1.38 -29.67 -48.53
C PRO A 370 -2.72 -28.91 -48.57
N PHE A 371 -2.92 -28.00 -47.60
CA PHE A 371 -4.09 -27.13 -47.56
C PHE A 371 -4.01 -26.12 -48.72
N ASP A 372 -4.87 -26.28 -49.74
CA ASP A 372 -4.99 -25.28 -50.81
C ASP A 372 -5.85 -24.11 -50.34
N ALA A 373 -5.20 -22.96 -50.08
CA ALA A 373 -5.88 -21.74 -49.67
C ALA A 373 -6.52 -20.98 -50.84
N LYS A 374 -6.27 -21.34 -52.11
CA LYS A 374 -6.80 -20.62 -53.28
C LYS A 374 -8.34 -20.49 -53.29
N PRO A 375 -9.12 -21.51 -52.92
CA PRO A 375 -10.59 -21.40 -52.84
C PRO A 375 -11.09 -20.37 -51.81
N LEU A 376 -10.23 -19.95 -50.87
CA LEU A 376 -10.59 -19.03 -49.78
C LEU A 376 -10.30 -17.56 -50.10
N TYR A 377 -9.87 -17.20 -51.31
CA TYR A 377 -9.56 -15.80 -51.65
C TYR A 377 -10.76 -14.85 -51.41
N GLN A 378 -11.96 -15.23 -51.87
CA GLN A 378 -13.16 -14.41 -51.65
C GLN A 378 -13.59 -14.43 -50.19
N PHE A 379 -13.43 -15.57 -49.51
CA PHE A 379 -13.67 -15.71 -48.08
C PHE A 379 -12.80 -14.74 -47.26
N ASP A 380 -11.50 -14.69 -47.54
CA ASP A 380 -10.55 -13.79 -46.88
C ASP A 380 -10.92 -12.32 -47.08
N LYS A 381 -11.34 -11.95 -48.29
CA LYS A 381 -11.81 -10.60 -48.60
C LYS A 381 -13.03 -10.22 -47.75
N LYS A 382 -13.99 -11.13 -47.59
CA LYS A 382 -15.21 -10.90 -46.78
C LYS A 382 -14.88 -10.82 -45.28
N LEU A 383 -14.03 -11.71 -44.76
CA LEU A 383 -13.58 -11.63 -43.36
C LEU A 383 -12.86 -10.32 -43.08
N LYS A 384 -11.99 -9.87 -44.00
CA LYS A 384 -11.29 -8.60 -43.90
C LYS A 384 -12.26 -7.42 -43.78
N THR A 385 -13.32 -7.38 -44.59
CA THR A 385 -14.35 -6.34 -44.50
C THR A 385 -15.00 -6.29 -43.11
N VAL A 386 -15.36 -7.43 -42.52
CA VAL A 386 -15.94 -7.47 -41.18
C VAL A 386 -14.91 -7.05 -40.11
N ASN A 387 -13.66 -7.49 -40.21
CA ASN A 387 -12.59 -7.05 -39.32
C ASN A 387 -12.36 -5.53 -39.39
N GLU A 388 -12.46 -4.92 -40.57
CA GLU A 388 -12.40 -3.47 -40.75
C GLU A 388 -13.59 -2.77 -40.08
N ILE A 389 -14.82 -3.29 -40.22
CA ILE A 389 -16.02 -2.79 -39.51
C ILE A 389 -15.77 -2.77 -37.99
N LEU A 390 -15.29 -3.89 -37.43
CA LEU A 390 -14.99 -4.00 -36.00
C LEU A 390 -13.85 -3.09 -35.54
N THR A 391 -12.88 -2.82 -36.42
CA THR A 391 -11.80 -1.88 -36.15
C THR A 391 -12.34 -0.46 -36.05
N PHE A 392 -13.14 -0.01 -37.01
CA PHE A 392 -13.77 1.32 -36.95
C PHE A 392 -14.71 1.48 -35.76
N ALA A 393 -15.43 0.42 -35.35
CA ALA A 393 -16.25 0.45 -34.15
C ALA A 393 -15.43 0.77 -32.89
N ARG A 394 -14.26 0.13 -32.74
CA ARG A 394 -13.32 0.41 -31.64
C ARG A 394 -12.73 1.81 -31.72
N GLU A 395 -12.38 2.28 -32.91
CA GLU A 395 -11.88 3.65 -33.10
C GLU A 395 -12.92 4.69 -32.69
N ILE A 396 -14.19 4.48 -33.03
CA ILE A 396 -15.31 5.32 -32.60
C ILE A 396 -15.43 5.31 -31.07
N GLU A 397 -15.35 4.15 -30.43
CA GLU A 397 -15.40 4.02 -28.97
C GLU A 397 -14.26 4.80 -28.28
N MET A 398 -13.04 4.67 -28.77
CA MET A 398 -11.87 5.41 -28.25
C MET A 398 -12.05 6.92 -28.42
N LEU A 399 -12.56 7.37 -29.56
CA LEU A 399 -12.84 8.78 -29.81
C LEU A 399 -13.93 9.32 -28.88
N CYS A 400 -15.00 8.57 -28.62
CA CYS A 400 -16.00 8.96 -27.62
C CYS A 400 -15.37 9.18 -26.25
N LYS A 401 -14.52 8.26 -25.79
CA LYS A 401 -13.80 8.37 -24.51
C LYS A 401 -12.89 9.60 -24.48
N GLN A 402 -12.24 9.92 -25.60
CA GLN A 402 -11.42 11.12 -25.73
C GLN A 402 -12.27 12.39 -25.66
N LEU A 403 -13.36 12.47 -26.44
CA LEU A 403 -14.26 13.64 -26.47
C LEU A 403 -14.86 13.93 -25.08
N VAL A 404 -15.30 12.89 -24.36
CA VAL A 404 -15.84 13.01 -22.99
C VAL A 404 -14.80 13.56 -21.99
N LYS A 405 -13.51 13.28 -22.23
CA LYS A 405 -12.42 13.79 -21.38
C LYS A 405 -12.07 15.24 -21.70
N GLU A 406 -12.19 15.64 -22.96
CA GLU A 406 -11.74 16.95 -23.47
C GLU A 406 -12.81 18.05 -23.37
N PHE A 407 -14.09 17.69 -23.41
CA PHE A 407 -15.19 18.65 -23.49
C PHE A 407 -16.22 18.47 -22.36
N ASP A 408 -16.76 19.60 -21.88
CA ASP A 408 -17.90 19.61 -20.95
C ASP A 408 -19.22 19.55 -21.74
N PHE A 409 -19.84 18.37 -21.75
CA PHE A 409 -21.10 18.11 -22.46
C PHE A 409 -22.29 18.88 -21.90
N ILE A 410 -22.25 19.33 -20.64
CA ILE A 410 -23.29 20.20 -20.07
C ILE A 410 -23.19 21.59 -20.73
N THR A 411 -21.97 22.12 -20.83
CA THR A 411 -21.71 23.38 -21.56
C THR A 411 -22.10 23.26 -23.03
N LEU A 412 -21.76 22.16 -23.72
CA LEU A 412 -22.15 21.95 -25.12
C LEU A 412 -23.68 21.97 -25.31
N ALA A 413 -24.42 21.27 -24.45
CA ALA A 413 -25.88 21.26 -24.49
C ALA A 413 -26.49 22.64 -24.22
N HIS A 414 -25.90 23.42 -23.30
CA HIS A 414 -26.33 24.78 -23.03
C HIS A 414 -26.14 25.71 -24.24
N VAL A 415 -24.96 25.67 -24.89
CA VAL A 415 -24.68 26.46 -26.10
C VAL A 415 -25.67 26.11 -27.22
N LEU A 416 -25.98 24.82 -27.42
CA LEU A 416 -26.98 24.39 -28.40
C LEU A 416 -28.37 24.98 -28.11
N ASN A 417 -28.80 25.01 -26.84
CA ASN A 417 -30.08 25.61 -26.46
C ASN A 417 -30.12 27.13 -26.70
N GLU A 418 -29.00 27.83 -26.54
CA GLU A 418 -28.91 29.26 -26.86
C GLU A 418 -28.97 29.50 -28.38
N ILE A 419 -28.34 28.65 -29.19
CA ILE A 419 -28.45 28.71 -30.65
C ILE A 419 -29.90 28.47 -31.11
N GLU A 420 -30.62 27.53 -30.47
CA GLU A 420 -32.04 27.27 -30.78
C GLU A 420 -32.93 28.51 -30.56
N LYS A 421 -32.59 29.38 -29.60
CA LYS A 421 -33.34 30.62 -29.30
C LYS A 421 -33.07 31.76 -30.28
N LEU A 422 -32.02 31.66 -31.10
CA LEU A 422 -31.70 32.71 -32.07
C LEU A 422 -32.77 32.81 -33.16
N ASP A 423 -33.04 34.05 -33.58
CA ASP A 423 -33.81 34.32 -34.79
C ASP A 423 -32.92 34.12 -36.02
N LEU A 424 -33.12 32.98 -36.70
CA LEU A 424 -32.40 32.61 -37.91
C LEU A 424 -33.17 32.98 -39.20
N SER A 425 -34.15 33.90 -39.11
CA SER A 425 -34.94 34.39 -40.25
C SER A 425 -34.15 35.28 -41.22
N LYS A 426 -32.96 35.74 -40.82
CA LYS A 426 -32.08 36.58 -41.65
C LYS A 426 -31.70 35.89 -42.98
N SER A 427 -31.63 36.69 -44.04
CA SER A 427 -31.36 36.25 -45.42
C SER A 427 -29.88 36.19 -45.80
N GLU A 428 -28.97 36.75 -44.98
CA GLU A 428 -27.53 36.72 -45.24
C GLU A 428 -26.79 35.79 -44.28
N ILE A 429 -25.87 34.99 -44.83
CA ILE A 429 -25.16 33.97 -44.04
C ILE A 429 -24.17 34.58 -43.05
N LYS A 430 -23.57 35.72 -43.39
CA LYS A 430 -22.63 36.44 -42.51
C LYS A 430 -23.33 36.89 -41.23
N ASP A 431 -24.55 37.42 -41.36
CA ASP A 431 -25.33 37.83 -40.19
C ASP A 431 -25.70 36.66 -39.27
N LEU A 432 -25.96 35.48 -39.83
CA LEU A 432 -26.21 34.26 -39.05
C LEU A 432 -24.92 33.76 -38.38
N GLN A 433 -23.79 33.79 -39.10
CA GLN A 433 -22.48 33.40 -38.56
C GLN A 433 -22.07 34.34 -37.41
N GLU A 434 -22.25 35.65 -37.55
CA GLU A 434 -21.98 36.63 -36.50
C GLU A 434 -22.88 36.43 -35.28
N ALA A 435 -24.18 36.19 -35.49
CA ALA A 435 -25.12 35.93 -34.40
C ALA A 435 -24.74 34.67 -33.60
N ILE A 436 -24.35 33.60 -34.29
CA ILE A 436 -23.93 32.34 -33.65
C ILE A 436 -22.55 32.48 -32.98
N ASN A 437 -21.59 33.17 -33.61
CA ASN A 437 -20.29 33.46 -33.00
C ASN A 437 -20.40 34.34 -31.75
N GLY A 438 -21.47 35.14 -31.65
CA GLY A 438 -21.80 35.94 -30.47
C GLY A 438 -22.39 35.14 -29.30
N VAL A 439 -22.75 33.86 -29.49
CA VAL A 439 -23.26 33.00 -28.41
C VAL A 439 -22.12 32.70 -27.44
N LYS A 440 -22.38 32.94 -26.15
CA LYS A 440 -21.40 32.71 -25.08
C LYS A 440 -20.95 31.24 -25.09
N HIS A 441 -19.64 31.02 -25.03
CA HIS A 441 -18.99 29.69 -25.07
C HIS A 441 -19.14 28.92 -26.40
N TYR A 442 -19.52 29.58 -27.49
CA TYR A 442 -19.58 28.94 -28.81
C TYR A 442 -18.25 28.33 -29.27
N ASP A 443 -17.11 28.93 -28.89
CA ASP A 443 -15.78 28.38 -29.21
C ASP A 443 -15.58 26.94 -28.70
N THR A 444 -16.18 26.59 -27.55
CA THR A 444 -16.16 25.22 -27.01
C THR A 444 -16.96 24.27 -27.90
N LEU A 445 -18.16 24.68 -28.35
CA LEU A 445 -18.97 23.89 -29.29
C LEU A 445 -18.30 23.75 -30.66
N ARG A 446 -17.65 24.81 -31.14
CA ARG A 446 -16.88 24.81 -32.38
C ARG A 446 -15.66 23.88 -32.29
N GLY A 447 -14.96 23.88 -31.14
CA GLY A 447 -13.87 22.94 -30.86
C GLY A 447 -14.34 21.49 -30.89
N PHE A 448 -15.44 21.20 -30.19
CA PHE A 448 -16.05 19.87 -30.22
C PHE A 448 -16.46 19.45 -31.64
N PHE A 449 -17.14 20.31 -32.40
CA PHE A 449 -17.56 19.99 -33.77
C PHE A 449 -16.39 19.77 -34.74
N LYS A 450 -15.24 20.41 -34.50
CA LYS A 450 -14.02 20.14 -35.25
C LYS A 450 -13.57 18.69 -35.04
N ASP A 451 -13.51 18.22 -33.80
CA ASP A 451 -13.07 16.86 -33.48
C ASP A 451 -14.14 15.82 -33.84
N PHE A 452 -15.42 16.22 -33.81
CA PHE A 452 -16.56 15.44 -34.29
C PHE A 452 -16.46 15.10 -35.78
N VAL A 453 -15.74 15.89 -36.60
CA VAL A 453 -15.51 15.55 -38.02
C VAL A 453 -14.75 14.22 -38.15
N THR A 454 -13.76 13.98 -37.27
CA THR A 454 -13.01 12.72 -37.25
C THR A 454 -13.91 11.54 -36.86
N PHE A 455 -14.73 11.73 -35.81
CA PHE A 455 -15.74 10.76 -35.40
C PHE A 455 -16.72 10.43 -36.56
N SER A 456 -17.19 11.46 -37.28
CA SER A 456 -18.05 11.29 -38.45
C SER A 456 -17.40 10.46 -39.55
N LEU A 457 -16.09 10.65 -39.79
CA LEU A 457 -15.35 9.89 -40.79
C LEU A 457 -15.33 8.40 -40.45
N HIS A 458 -15.04 8.02 -39.21
CA HIS A 458 -14.99 6.61 -38.80
C HIS A 458 -16.37 5.95 -38.87
N GLN A 459 -17.42 6.63 -38.42
CA GLN A 459 -18.80 6.11 -38.50
C GLN A 459 -19.31 5.98 -39.94
N THR A 460 -18.95 6.93 -40.81
CA THR A 460 -19.25 6.84 -42.25
C THR A 460 -18.54 5.66 -42.90
N LYS A 461 -17.26 5.44 -42.58
CA LYS A 461 -16.50 4.29 -43.10
C LYS A 461 -17.10 2.97 -42.64
N LEU A 462 -17.46 2.86 -41.35
CA LEU A 462 -18.14 1.70 -40.80
C LEU A 462 -19.44 1.40 -41.56
N ASN A 463 -20.30 2.40 -41.72
CA ASN A 463 -21.57 2.26 -42.44
C ASN A 463 -21.37 1.83 -43.90
N ASN A 464 -20.39 2.40 -44.60
CA ASN A 464 -20.10 2.05 -45.98
C ASN A 464 -19.53 0.63 -46.13
N LEU A 465 -18.66 0.20 -45.21
CA LEU A 465 -18.13 -1.16 -45.19
C LEU A 465 -19.23 -2.17 -44.89
N HIS A 466 -20.11 -1.88 -43.93
CA HIS A 466 -21.28 -2.73 -43.65
C HIS A 466 -22.19 -2.85 -44.86
N GLY A 467 -22.50 -1.74 -45.53
CA GLY A 467 -23.26 -1.75 -46.79
C GLY A 467 -22.58 -2.48 -47.95
N SER A 468 -21.27 -2.76 -47.86
CA SER A 468 -20.53 -3.55 -48.86
C SER A 468 -20.57 -5.06 -48.62
N LEU A 469 -21.16 -5.51 -47.51
CA LEU A 469 -21.47 -6.93 -47.24
C LEU A 469 -22.62 -7.37 -48.17
N GLY A 470 -22.28 -7.59 -49.45
CA GLY A 470 -23.23 -7.95 -50.52
C GLY A 470 -24.03 -9.24 -50.26
N ASP A 471 -24.90 -9.60 -51.19
CA ASP A 471 -25.79 -10.78 -51.05
C ASP A 471 -25.05 -12.12 -51.01
N ASP A 472 -23.87 -12.16 -51.60
CA ASP A 472 -22.97 -13.30 -51.60
C ASP A 472 -22.22 -13.50 -50.27
N PHE A 473 -22.24 -12.54 -49.34
CA PHE A 473 -21.48 -12.57 -48.08
C PHE A 473 -21.75 -13.83 -47.27
N THR A 474 -23.03 -14.10 -46.99
CA THR A 474 -23.47 -15.25 -46.18
C THR A 474 -23.01 -16.57 -46.80
N THR A 475 -23.22 -16.75 -48.10
CA THR A 475 -22.85 -17.98 -48.81
C THR A 475 -21.34 -18.16 -48.87
N ILE A 476 -20.58 -17.12 -49.24
CA ILE A 476 -19.11 -17.19 -49.32
C ILE A 476 -18.49 -17.54 -47.97
N VAL A 477 -18.98 -16.93 -46.87
CA VAL A 477 -18.45 -17.22 -45.53
C VAL A 477 -18.87 -18.61 -45.05
N ALA A 478 -20.11 -19.04 -45.32
CA ALA A 478 -20.55 -20.40 -45.02
C ALA A 478 -19.73 -21.46 -45.77
N ASP A 479 -19.54 -21.28 -47.07
CA ASP A 479 -18.76 -22.20 -47.92
C ASP A 479 -17.30 -22.26 -47.50
N GLY A 480 -16.68 -21.11 -47.23
CA GLY A 480 -15.29 -21.07 -46.75
C GLY A 480 -15.13 -21.68 -45.35
N THR A 481 -16.11 -21.48 -44.46
CA THR A 481 -16.10 -22.14 -43.15
C THR A 481 -16.28 -23.65 -43.26
N ALA A 482 -17.18 -24.11 -44.14
CA ALA A 482 -17.37 -25.53 -44.44
C ALA A 482 -16.12 -26.15 -45.07
N PHE A 483 -15.45 -25.42 -45.97
CA PHE A 483 -14.18 -25.82 -46.56
C PHE A 483 -13.09 -26.01 -45.49
N ILE A 484 -12.95 -25.06 -44.55
CA ILE A 484 -12.02 -25.19 -43.42
C ILE A 484 -12.39 -26.42 -42.57
N LYS A 485 -13.66 -26.56 -42.17
CA LYS A 485 -14.14 -27.70 -41.35
C LYS A 485 -13.87 -29.07 -41.98
N ASN A 486 -14.00 -29.17 -43.31
CA ASN A 486 -13.84 -30.42 -44.03
C ASN A 486 -12.41 -30.65 -44.54
N SER A 487 -11.49 -29.71 -44.31
CA SER A 487 -10.10 -29.81 -44.77
C SER A 487 -9.32 -30.89 -44.03
N SER A 488 -8.26 -31.40 -44.69
CA SER A 488 -7.26 -32.27 -44.05
C SER A 488 -6.67 -31.62 -42.79
N PHE A 489 -6.53 -30.29 -42.80
CA PHE A 489 -6.08 -29.50 -41.67
C PHE A 489 -6.99 -29.63 -40.44
N SER A 490 -8.31 -29.48 -40.60
CA SER A 490 -9.24 -29.64 -39.47
C SER A 490 -9.31 -31.07 -38.95
N GLN A 491 -9.13 -32.08 -39.81
CA GLN A 491 -9.06 -33.48 -39.38
C GLN A 491 -7.84 -33.72 -38.47
N MET A 492 -6.70 -33.10 -38.78
CA MET A 492 -5.49 -33.19 -37.95
C MET A 492 -5.66 -32.51 -36.59
N LEU A 493 -6.29 -31.33 -36.53
CA LEU A 493 -6.61 -30.69 -35.25
C LEU A 493 -7.52 -31.57 -34.38
N ASN A 494 -8.55 -32.17 -34.98
CA ASN A 494 -9.50 -33.05 -34.29
C ASN A 494 -8.89 -34.36 -33.81
N ALA A 495 -7.77 -34.80 -34.42
CA ALA A 495 -7.04 -35.99 -33.97
C ALA A 495 -6.42 -35.82 -32.58
N ARG A 496 -6.30 -34.59 -32.06
CA ARG A 496 -5.76 -34.26 -30.73
C ARG A 496 -4.48 -35.03 -30.43
N SER A 497 -3.47 -34.79 -31.27
CA SER A 497 -2.28 -35.65 -31.33
C SER A 497 -1.54 -35.78 -30.00
N TYR A 498 -1.66 -34.82 -29.09
CA TYR A 498 -1.17 -34.90 -27.72
C TYR A 498 -1.91 -33.91 -26.81
N ASP A 499 -1.68 -34.01 -25.51
CA ASP A 499 -2.19 -33.08 -24.51
C ASP A 499 -1.31 -31.80 -24.48
N THR A 500 -1.80 -30.73 -25.08
CA THR A 500 -1.07 -29.45 -25.18
C THR A 500 -0.95 -28.74 -23.83
N LEU A 501 -1.89 -28.94 -22.90
CA LEU A 501 -1.85 -28.36 -21.55
C LEU A 501 -0.74 -29.02 -20.74
N LYS A 502 -0.68 -30.35 -20.75
CA LYS A 502 0.39 -31.10 -20.08
C LYS A 502 1.78 -30.81 -20.67
N PHE A 503 1.87 -30.54 -21.97
CA PHE A 503 3.11 -30.07 -22.59
C PHE A 503 3.47 -28.65 -22.13
N ASP A 504 2.49 -27.75 -22.00
CA ASP A 504 2.71 -26.40 -21.47
C ASP A 504 3.22 -26.42 -20.02
N GLU A 505 2.61 -27.23 -19.15
CA GLU A 505 3.09 -27.43 -17.77
C GLU A 505 4.55 -27.87 -17.73
N THR A 506 4.93 -28.78 -18.64
CA THR A 506 6.33 -29.22 -18.79
C THR A 506 7.23 -28.07 -19.24
N LEU A 507 6.80 -27.26 -20.21
CA LEU A 507 7.54 -26.08 -20.67
C LEU A 507 7.73 -25.05 -19.57
N GLN A 508 6.68 -24.77 -18.79
CA GLN A 508 6.74 -23.82 -17.66
C GLN A 508 7.75 -24.29 -16.60
N PHE A 509 7.75 -25.57 -16.26
CA PHE A 509 8.75 -26.14 -15.36
C PHE A 509 10.17 -25.83 -15.84
N PHE A 510 10.49 -26.14 -17.10
CA PHE A 510 11.83 -25.88 -17.65
C PHE A 510 12.15 -24.39 -17.75
N ARG A 511 11.19 -23.57 -18.16
CA ARG A 511 11.38 -22.11 -18.27
C ARG A 511 11.74 -21.49 -16.92
N LYS A 512 11.05 -21.90 -15.85
CA LYS A 512 11.32 -21.42 -14.48
C LYS A 512 12.62 -22.00 -13.94
N LEU A 513 12.90 -23.27 -14.21
CA LEU A 513 14.16 -23.90 -13.85
C LEU A 513 15.37 -23.19 -14.50
N MET A 514 15.27 -22.82 -15.78
CA MET A 514 16.34 -22.11 -16.50
C MET A 514 16.58 -20.68 -16.00
N LYS A 515 15.70 -20.12 -15.16
CA LYS A 515 15.96 -18.84 -14.48
C LYS A 515 16.97 -18.99 -13.35
N PHE A 516 17.25 -20.20 -12.88
CA PHE A 516 18.36 -20.46 -11.98
C PHE A 516 19.67 -20.53 -12.78
N ASP A 517 20.12 -19.38 -13.29
CA ASP A 517 21.33 -19.20 -14.09
C ASP A 517 22.51 -18.59 -13.29
N ASP A 518 23.67 -18.43 -13.93
CA ASP A 518 24.86 -17.88 -13.28
C ASP A 518 24.71 -16.41 -12.85
N SER A 519 23.88 -15.64 -13.56
CA SER A 519 23.59 -14.25 -13.20
C SER A 519 22.79 -14.19 -11.90
N SER A 520 21.70 -14.94 -11.84
CA SER A 520 20.81 -15.06 -10.68
C SER A 520 21.54 -15.71 -9.50
N LYS A 521 22.47 -16.64 -9.77
CA LYS A 521 23.36 -17.23 -8.76
C LYS A 521 24.26 -16.18 -8.12
N LYS A 522 24.86 -15.29 -8.92
CA LYS A 522 25.73 -14.21 -8.42
C LYS A 522 24.94 -13.21 -7.58
N GLU A 523 23.75 -12.84 -8.03
CA GLU A 523 22.83 -11.97 -7.30
C GLU A 523 22.43 -12.59 -5.94
N ALA A 524 22.01 -13.86 -5.95
CA ALA A 524 21.71 -14.60 -4.72
C ALA A 524 22.90 -14.64 -3.75
N LYS A 525 24.13 -14.91 -4.23
CA LYS A 525 25.33 -14.92 -3.38
C LYS A 525 25.55 -13.57 -2.70
N ASN A 526 25.44 -12.46 -3.43
CA ASN A 526 25.61 -11.13 -2.85
C ASN A 526 24.59 -10.85 -1.73
N HIS A 527 23.32 -11.22 -1.95
CA HIS A 527 22.24 -11.08 -0.98
C HIS A 527 22.49 -11.90 0.28
N PHE A 528 22.79 -13.20 0.13
CA PHE A 528 23.06 -14.08 1.26
C PHE A 528 24.37 -13.75 2.00
N GLU A 529 25.42 -13.29 1.33
CA GLU A 529 26.65 -12.79 1.97
C GLU A 529 26.40 -11.54 2.82
N THR A 530 25.56 -10.64 2.32
CA THR A 530 25.16 -9.42 3.04
C THR A 530 24.36 -9.76 4.29
N PHE A 531 23.42 -10.70 4.18
CA PHE A 531 22.68 -11.23 5.34
C PHE A 531 23.60 -11.95 6.33
N GLU A 532 24.56 -12.74 5.86
CA GLU A 532 25.49 -13.43 6.73
C GLU A 532 26.38 -12.47 7.52
N ASN A 533 26.89 -11.42 6.88
CA ASN A 533 27.67 -10.39 7.54
C ASN A 533 26.86 -9.68 8.64
N LEU A 534 25.59 -9.33 8.35
CA LEU A 534 24.69 -8.76 9.35
C LEU A 534 24.52 -9.68 10.56
N LYS A 535 24.23 -10.96 10.31
CA LYS A 535 24.02 -11.97 11.35
C LYS A 535 25.26 -12.15 12.24
N ASN A 536 26.45 -12.22 11.64
CA ASN A 536 27.70 -12.38 12.37
C ASN A 536 28.00 -11.19 13.29
N GLU A 537 27.79 -9.96 12.80
CA GLU A 537 28.01 -8.75 13.62
C GLU A 537 26.95 -8.60 14.72
N TYR A 538 25.71 -9.02 14.46
CA TYR A 538 24.67 -9.08 15.49
C TYR A 538 25.06 -10.01 16.65
N PHE A 539 25.54 -11.23 16.37
CA PHE A 539 25.94 -12.14 17.45
C PHE A 539 27.14 -11.66 18.24
N LYS A 540 28.12 -11.02 17.59
CA LYS A 540 29.24 -10.36 18.28
C LYS A 540 28.75 -9.28 19.24
N LEU A 541 27.76 -8.50 18.82
CA LEU A 541 27.15 -7.47 19.67
C LEU A 541 26.37 -8.09 20.83
N GLU A 542 25.56 -9.13 20.57
CA GLU A 542 24.79 -9.84 21.60
C GLU A 542 25.71 -10.49 22.66
N GLU A 543 26.79 -11.14 22.21
CA GLU A 543 27.80 -11.73 23.10
C GLU A 543 28.48 -10.66 23.95
N PHE A 544 28.84 -9.53 23.35
CA PHE A 544 29.42 -8.40 24.08
C PHE A 544 28.49 -7.91 25.19
N VAL A 545 27.19 -7.74 24.93
CA VAL A 545 26.21 -7.31 25.96
C VAL A 545 26.12 -8.33 27.11
N LYS A 546 26.16 -9.64 26.80
CA LYS A 546 26.16 -10.69 27.84
C LYS A 546 27.37 -10.60 28.76
N THR A 547 28.53 -10.14 28.28
CA THR A 547 29.74 -9.97 29.11
C THR A 547 29.71 -8.76 30.05
N LEU A 548 28.87 -7.75 29.78
CA LEU A 548 28.73 -6.55 30.61
C LEU A 548 28.12 -6.87 31.99
N GLY A 549 27.12 -7.75 32.04
CA GLY A 549 26.48 -8.16 33.30
C GLY A 549 27.39 -8.94 34.26
N SER A 550 28.51 -9.47 33.77
CA SER A 550 29.46 -10.29 34.56
C SER A 550 30.62 -9.50 35.19
N THR A 551 30.84 -8.23 34.82
CA THR A 551 32.08 -7.49 35.20
C THR A 551 31.92 -6.43 36.27
N SER A 552 30.72 -5.97 36.64
CA SER A 552 30.55 -4.93 37.67
C SER A 552 29.99 -5.49 38.98
N SER A 553 30.87 -5.72 39.95
CA SER A 553 30.51 -6.21 41.29
C SER A 553 30.03 -5.12 42.27
N ALA A 554 29.84 -3.87 41.84
CA ALA A 554 29.30 -2.81 42.69
C ALA A 554 28.36 -1.89 41.90
N LEU A 555 27.08 -1.86 42.30
CA LEU A 555 26.16 -0.78 41.95
C LEU A 555 26.71 0.52 42.53
N ILE A 556 27.01 1.50 41.68
CA ILE A 556 27.48 2.82 42.12
C ILE A 556 26.32 3.70 42.62
N VAL A 557 25.11 3.46 42.10
CA VAL A 557 23.88 4.16 42.49
C VAL A 557 22.76 3.14 42.60
N ASP A 558 22.06 3.11 43.72
CA ASP A 558 20.95 2.18 44.02
C ASP A 558 19.60 2.88 43.78
N PHE A 559 19.29 3.16 42.51
CA PHE A 559 18.02 3.75 42.14
C PHE A 559 16.87 2.78 42.48
N ARG A 560 16.09 3.09 43.52
CA ARG A 560 14.80 2.41 43.75
C ARG A 560 13.91 2.60 42.52
N ASN A 561 13.46 1.50 41.90
CA ASN A 561 12.65 1.49 40.66
C ASN A 561 13.35 2.06 39.41
N ALA A 562 14.63 1.74 39.19
CA ALA A 562 15.40 2.15 38.00
C ALA A 562 14.67 1.94 36.65
N SER A 563 13.94 0.84 36.48
CA SER A 563 13.15 0.58 35.26
C SER A 563 12.05 1.62 35.02
N ASN A 564 11.30 2.00 36.07
CA ASN A 564 10.23 3.00 35.96
C ASN A 564 10.80 4.41 35.70
N LEU A 565 11.95 4.72 36.32
CA LEU A 565 12.64 5.99 36.10
C LEU A 565 13.21 6.08 34.68
N ALA A 566 13.81 5.01 34.14
CA ALA A 566 14.26 4.93 32.76
C ALA A 566 13.11 5.13 31.77
N HIS A 567 11.94 4.56 32.08
CA HIS A 567 10.75 4.62 31.24
C HIS A 567 10.07 6.00 31.26
N THR A 568 9.92 6.62 32.42
CA THR A 568 9.22 7.92 32.57
C THR A 568 10.12 9.10 32.21
N TYR A 569 11.37 9.11 32.69
CA TYR A 569 12.32 10.18 32.37
C TYR A 569 12.79 10.06 30.91
N GLY A 570 13.14 8.84 30.47
CA GLY A 570 13.65 8.60 29.12
C GLY A 570 12.69 9.06 28.01
N ARG A 571 11.39 8.73 28.11
CA ARG A 571 10.40 9.15 27.10
C ARG A 571 10.26 10.67 26.99
N GLY A 572 10.31 11.41 28.10
CA GLY A 572 10.30 12.87 28.02
C GLY A 572 11.60 13.45 27.43
N VAL A 573 12.75 12.83 27.72
CA VAL A 573 14.04 13.19 27.12
C VAL A 573 14.02 13.01 25.60
N HIS A 574 13.44 11.91 25.10
CA HIS A 574 13.31 11.60 23.68
C HIS A 574 12.70 12.75 22.88
N VAL A 575 11.55 13.21 23.34
CA VAL A 575 10.75 14.25 22.70
C VAL A 575 11.56 15.56 22.64
N PHE A 576 12.29 15.87 23.71
CA PHE A 576 13.19 17.02 23.75
C PHE A 576 14.32 16.97 22.74
N ARG A 577 14.92 15.79 22.56
CA ARG A 577 15.95 15.57 21.56
C ARG A 577 15.40 15.78 20.15
N ASP A 578 14.23 15.22 19.85
CA ASP A 578 13.61 15.30 18.52
C ASP A 578 13.23 16.74 18.17
N ILE A 579 12.67 17.48 19.14
CA ILE A 579 12.47 18.93 19.05
C ILE A 579 13.80 19.65 18.75
N SER A 580 14.88 19.31 19.45
CA SER A 580 16.19 19.93 19.28
C SER A 580 16.87 19.57 17.95
N GLU A 581 16.65 18.37 17.42
CA GLU A 581 17.27 17.90 16.17
C GLU A 581 16.50 18.42 14.95
N ALA A 582 15.17 18.44 15.01
CA ALA A 582 14.32 19.14 14.04
C ALA A 582 14.73 20.62 13.92
N TYR A 583 15.08 21.25 15.04
CA TYR A 583 15.63 22.61 15.06
C TYR A 583 16.96 22.75 14.31
N LYS A 584 17.90 21.78 14.39
CA LYS A 584 19.20 21.88 13.68
C LYS A 584 19.03 21.83 12.16
N ARG A 585 17.94 21.26 11.69
CA ARG A 585 17.63 21.03 10.26
C ARG A 585 16.66 22.09 9.69
N LYS A 586 16.63 23.23 10.40
CA LYS A 586 15.83 24.45 10.23
C LYS A 586 15.52 24.86 8.80
N ASP A 587 16.47 24.73 7.88
CA ASP A 587 16.34 25.28 6.52
C ASP A 587 15.36 24.48 5.63
N ALA A 588 14.90 23.29 6.07
CA ALA A 588 14.04 22.40 5.28
C ALA A 588 12.54 22.41 5.64
N ILE A 589 12.10 22.94 6.79
CA ILE A 589 10.73 22.72 7.32
C ILE A 589 10.04 24.05 7.68
N PHE A 590 9.49 24.75 6.69
CA PHE A 590 9.10 26.16 6.82
C PHE A 590 7.87 26.49 7.72
N LYS A 591 7.10 25.50 8.19
CA LYS A 591 5.93 25.74 9.09
C LYS A 591 6.20 25.40 10.57
N LEU A 592 7.08 24.42 10.84
CA LEU A 592 7.59 24.07 12.17
C LEU A 592 8.45 25.20 12.78
N LEU A 593 8.93 26.13 11.93
CA LEU A 593 9.81 27.24 12.28
C LEU A 593 9.23 28.22 13.29
N GLU A 594 7.94 28.56 13.24
CA GLU A 594 7.37 29.56 14.15
C GLU A 594 7.21 29.02 15.58
N GLU A 595 6.79 27.76 15.72
CA GLU A 595 6.68 27.07 17.02
C GLU A 595 8.05 26.80 17.63
N LEU A 596 9.02 26.33 16.83
CA LEU A 596 10.39 26.08 17.31
C LEU A 596 11.16 27.37 17.63
N VAL A 597 10.90 28.48 16.94
CA VAL A 597 11.48 29.80 17.26
C VAL A 597 10.85 30.38 18.53
N THR A 598 9.56 30.14 18.75
CA THR A 598 8.88 30.50 20.01
C THR A 598 9.46 29.71 21.18
N LEU A 599 9.66 28.40 20.99
CA LEU A 599 10.35 27.55 21.96
C LEU A 599 11.81 27.99 22.17
N GLU A 600 12.56 28.35 21.12
CA GLU A 600 13.93 28.84 21.28
C GLU A 600 13.98 30.13 22.12
N LYS A 601 13.05 31.07 21.88
CA LYS A 601 12.96 32.32 22.65
C LYS A 601 12.60 32.07 24.11
N SER A 602 11.68 31.13 24.38
CA SER A 602 11.32 30.75 25.75
C SER A 602 12.40 29.92 26.42
N MET A 603 13.16 29.11 25.69
CA MET A 603 14.21 28.23 26.22
C MET A 603 15.53 28.95 26.51
N LYS A 604 15.83 30.04 25.79
CA LYS A 604 17.07 30.83 25.91
C LYS A 604 17.49 31.22 27.34
N PRO A 605 16.56 31.59 28.26
CA PRO A 605 16.87 31.88 29.66
C PRO A 605 17.23 30.63 30.50
N PHE A 606 16.80 29.45 30.06
CA PHE A 606 16.90 28.19 30.81
C PHE A 606 18.18 27.39 30.50
N VAL A 607 19.01 27.87 29.56
CA VAL A 607 20.22 27.20 29.03
C VAL A 607 21.42 27.21 30.00
N SER A 608 21.28 27.63 31.27
CA SER A 608 22.42 27.67 32.19
C SER A 608 22.12 27.66 33.70
N LYS A 609 21.06 26.98 34.16
CA LYS A 609 20.76 26.92 35.60
C LYS A 609 20.35 25.51 36.04
N ASP A 610 20.36 25.32 37.36
CA ASP A 610 20.06 24.13 38.17
C ASP A 610 18.93 23.18 37.67
N PHE A 611 18.78 22.02 38.33
CA PHE A 611 17.73 21.03 38.04
C PHE A 611 16.31 21.62 37.89
N GLU A 612 16.00 22.69 38.63
CA GLU A 612 14.69 23.35 38.58
C GLU A 612 14.45 24.07 37.25
N THR A 613 15.52 24.54 36.64
CA THR A 613 15.51 25.21 35.35
C THR A 613 15.28 24.21 34.20
N LEU A 614 15.86 23.00 34.30
CA LEU A 614 15.61 21.90 33.37
C LEU A 614 14.15 21.43 33.44
N ARG A 615 13.59 21.36 34.66
CA ARG A 615 12.18 21.07 34.90
C ARG A 615 11.24 22.08 34.22
N GLN A 616 11.54 23.37 34.33
CA GLN A 616 10.79 24.44 33.67
C GLN A 616 10.87 24.37 32.14
N ALA A 617 12.03 23.97 31.60
CA ALA A 617 12.17 23.70 30.18
C ALA A 617 11.24 22.57 29.73
N LEU A 618 11.22 21.42 30.45
CA LEU A 618 10.30 20.31 30.17
C LEU A 618 8.84 20.75 30.14
N ASN A 619 8.41 21.49 31.16
CA ASN A 619 7.05 22.03 31.26
C ASN A 619 6.71 23.03 30.14
N THR A 620 7.70 23.74 29.61
CA THR A 620 7.49 24.70 28.51
C THR A 620 7.29 23.98 27.18
N ALA A 621 8.00 22.89 26.91
CA ALA A 621 7.84 22.14 25.67
C ALA A 621 6.53 21.35 25.57
N VAL A 622 5.85 21.08 26.69
CA VAL A 622 4.48 20.49 26.70
C VAL A 622 3.50 21.30 25.83
N ASN A 623 3.75 22.61 25.68
CA ASN A 623 2.91 23.51 24.90
C ASN A 623 3.25 23.54 23.40
N VAL A 624 4.29 22.85 22.95
CA VAL A 624 4.66 22.75 21.53
C VAL A 624 3.91 21.59 20.92
N THR A 625 3.20 21.86 19.82
CA THR A 625 2.27 20.88 19.23
C THR A 625 2.95 20.07 18.14
N GLY A 626 3.82 20.69 17.35
CA GLY A 626 4.45 20.01 16.22
C GLY A 626 3.47 19.76 15.06
N LEU A 627 3.80 18.82 14.18
CA LEU A 627 2.95 18.40 13.07
C LEU A 627 2.10 17.20 13.50
N ARG A 628 0.85 17.48 13.88
CA ARG A 628 -0.10 16.45 14.31
C ARG A 628 -0.27 15.35 13.25
N GLY A 629 -0.12 14.09 13.65
CA GLY A 629 -0.18 12.92 12.77
C GLY A 629 1.05 12.71 11.88
N PHE A 630 2.18 13.40 12.16
CA PHE A 630 3.42 13.31 11.38
C PHE A 630 4.53 12.55 12.14
N GLU A 631 4.17 11.51 12.89
CA GLU A 631 5.10 10.65 13.63
C GLU A 631 6.09 9.93 12.69
N TYR A 632 5.62 9.47 11.52
CA TYR A 632 6.42 8.75 10.51
C TYR A 632 6.60 9.51 9.20
N GLY A 633 6.20 10.78 9.12
CA GLY A 633 5.94 11.45 7.84
C GLY A 633 7.14 11.52 6.88
N PHE A 634 8.38 11.71 7.37
CA PHE A 634 9.57 11.68 6.49
C PHE A 634 9.95 10.27 6.04
N ARG A 635 9.57 9.26 6.80
CA ARG A 635 9.76 7.84 6.46
C ARG A 635 8.72 7.40 5.44
N ASP A 636 7.47 7.84 5.58
CA ASP A 636 6.43 7.65 4.55
C ASP A 636 6.82 8.29 3.21
N ILE A 637 7.42 9.48 3.26
CA ILE A 637 7.95 10.16 2.07
C ILE A 637 9.11 9.36 1.47
N LEU A 638 10.04 8.85 2.30
CA LEU A 638 11.13 7.99 1.84
C LEU A 638 10.60 6.73 1.15
N ASP A 639 9.56 6.11 1.72
CA ASP A 639 8.93 4.91 1.22
C ASP A 639 8.30 5.11 -0.15
N GLN A 640 7.54 6.19 -0.32
CA GLN A 640 6.95 6.57 -1.60
C GLN A 640 8.00 6.89 -2.67
N LEU A 641 9.11 7.51 -2.27
CA LEU A 641 10.21 7.85 -3.18
C LEU A 641 11.09 6.65 -3.57
N SER A 642 11.12 5.61 -2.74
CA SER A 642 11.95 4.41 -2.93
C SER A 642 11.31 3.34 -3.83
N ILE A 643 9.99 3.40 -4.03
CA ILE A 643 9.28 2.58 -5.03
C ILE A 643 9.61 3.10 -6.44
N PRO A 644 9.78 2.23 -7.46
CA PRO A 644 9.97 2.66 -8.84
C PRO A 644 8.90 3.66 -9.29
N ASN A 645 9.30 4.93 -9.42
CA ASN A 645 8.41 6.04 -9.75
C ASN A 645 8.91 6.78 -10.99
N ARG A 646 8.03 7.59 -11.60
CA ARG A 646 8.34 8.37 -12.83
C ARG A 646 9.09 9.67 -12.54
N LEU A 647 9.58 9.88 -11.30
CA LEU A 647 10.26 11.12 -10.92
C LEU A 647 11.67 11.16 -11.52
N ASN A 648 12.07 12.35 -11.96
CA ASN A 648 13.40 12.58 -12.49
C ASN A 648 14.46 12.35 -11.40
N LYS A 649 15.46 11.53 -11.73
CA LYS A 649 16.55 11.11 -10.86
C LYS A 649 17.29 12.28 -10.19
N THR A 650 17.45 13.40 -10.87
CA THR A 650 18.13 14.60 -10.35
C THR A 650 17.43 15.23 -9.14
N TYR A 651 16.10 15.09 -9.03
CA TYR A 651 15.32 15.62 -7.91
C TYR A 651 14.98 14.52 -6.89
N ARG A 652 14.79 13.30 -7.37
CA ARG A 652 14.45 12.14 -6.55
C ARG A 652 15.60 11.73 -5.63
N ASP A 653 16.82 11.62 -6.14
CA ASP A 653 17.94 11.09 -5.35
C ASP A 653 18.31 12.02 -4.16
N PRO A 654 18.35 13.37 -4.31
CA PRO A 654 18.50 14.28 -3.17
C PRO A 654 17.32 14.23 -2.19
N ALA A 655 16.08 14.06 -2.68
CA ALA A 655 14.90 13.95 -1.82
C ALA A 655 14.91 12.65 -0.99
N ILE A 656 15.37 11.53 -1.58
CA ILE A 656 15.61 10.27 -0.87
C ILE A 656 16.67 10.49 0.22
N GLU A 657 17.79 11.14 -0.10
CA GLU A 657 18.86 11.38 0.88
C GLU A 657 18.39 12.26 2.05
N ASN A 658 17.66 13.35 1.76
CA ASN A 658 17.09 14.21 2.78
C ASN A 658 16.05 13.47 3.64
N SER A 659 15.18 12.67 3.00
CA SER A 659 14.15 11.91 3.72
C SER A 659 14.78 10.81 4.59
N LYS A 660 15.83 10.12 4.12
CA LYS A 660 16.64 9.18 4.93
C LYS A 660 17.20 9.83 6.17
N GLN A 661 17.73 11.04 6.04
CA GLN A 661 18.29 11.75 7.17
C GLN A 661 17.18 12.13 8.18
N LEU A 662 15.99 12.48 7.70
CA LEU A 662 14.88 12.99 8.52
C LEU A 662 13.90 11.92 9.01
N ALA A 663 13.96 10.70 8.49
CA ALA A 663 13.04 9.58 8.77
C ALA A 663 12.99 9.16 10.24
N ASP A 664 14.02 9.50 11.03
CA ASP A 664 14.10 9.16 12.45
C ASP A 664 13.43 10.17 13.39
N LEU A 665 12.92 11.31 12.87
CA LEU A 665 12.31 12.38 13.66
C LEU A 665 10.80 12.19 13.81
N ASP A 666 10.33 12.08 15.06
CA ASP A 666 8.91 12.26 15.36
C ASP A 666 8.62 13.76 15.49
N LEU A 667 7.73 14.28 14.62
CA LEU A 667 7.33 15.68 14.66
C LEU A 667 5.96 15.92 15.28
N ASP A 668 5.23 14.89 15.72
CA ASP A 668 3.97 15.03 16.47
C ASP A 668 4.22 15.13 17.97
N PHE A 669 4.87 16.21 18.40
CA PHE A 669 5.19 16.41 19.83
C PHE A 669 3.96 16.43 20.75
N SER A 670 2.77 16.72 20.20
CA SER A 670 1.51 16.75 20.94
C SER A 670 1.09 15.38 21.48
N SER A 671 1.48 14.30 20.82
CA SER A 671 1.24 12.91 21.26
C SER A 671 2.00 12.57 22.55
N HIS A 672 3.05 13.33 22.87
CA HIS A 672 3.99 13.05 23.96
C HIS A 672 3.89 13.97 25.18
N ARG A 673 2.82 14.77 25.30
CA ARG A 673 2.63 15.68 26.44
C ARG A 673 2.71 14.99 27.80
N GLY A 674 2.15 13.77 27.89
CA GLY A 674 2.20 12.96 29.11
C GLY A 674 3.63 12.55 29.48
N ASP A 675 4.44 12.18 28.49
CA ASP A 675 5.83 11.77 28.68
C ASP A 675 6.71 12.94 29.16
N LEU A 676 6.48 14.14 28.62
CA LEU A 676 7.18 15.37 29.02
C LEU A 676 6.89 15.76 30.48
N LEU A 677 5.63 15.65 30.90
CA LEU A 677 5.21 15.92 32.28
C LEU A 677 5.77 14.87 33.25
N ALA A 678 5.75 13.60 32.87
CA ALA A 678 6.32 12.52 33.67
C ALA A 678 7.82 12.71 33.90
N ALA A 679 8.58 13.08 32.86
CA ALA A 679 10.01 13.36 33.00
C ALA A 679 10.31 14.57 33.91
N SER A 680 9.45 15.59 33.89
CA SER A 680 9.52 16.74 34.80
C SER A 680 9.35 16.34 36.27
N MET A 681 8.50 15.36 36.55
CA MET A 681 8.29 14.84 37.90
C MET A 681 9.48 13.99 38.40
N SER A 682 10.20 13.33 37.50
CA SER A 682 11.33 12.46 37.82
C SER A 682 12.60 13.16 38.30
N PHE A 683 12.71 14.49 38.12
CA PHE A 683 13.89 15.26 38.52
C PHE A 683 14.17 15.25 40.03
N ASP A 684 13.15 15.12 40.88
CA ASP A 684 13.33 15.11 42.33
C ASP A 684 14.04 13.83 42.79
N ASN A 685 13.67 12.68 42.23
CA ASN A 685 14.34 11.40 42.48
C ASN A 685 15.78 11.38 41.97
N ILE A 686 16.03 11.91 40.76
CA ILE A 686 17.39 11.98 40.18
C ILE A 686 18.30 12.86 41.05
N ARG A 687 17.78 13.99 41.53
CA ARG A 687 18.50 14.95 42.38
C ARG A 687 18.90 14.35 43.72
N GLU A 688 17.98 13.63 44.37
CA GLU A 688 18.22 12.97 45.66
C GLU A 688 19.33 11.91 45.58
N GLU A 689 19.35 11.14 44.50
CA GLU A 689 20.34 10.08 44.28
C GLU A 689 21.73 10.64 43.97
N PHE A 690 21.84 11.66 43.12
CA PHE A 690 23.12 12.34 42.89
C PHE A 690 23.63 13.04 44.14
N ASN A 691 22.75 13.67 44.94
CA ASN A 691 23.16 14.26 46.21
C ASN A 691 23.66 13.20 47.20
N THR A 692 23.06 12.01 47.21
CA THR A 692 23.52 10.90 48.03
C THR A 692 24.87 10.36 47.55
N MET A 693 25.01 10.09 46.24
CA MET A 693 26.24 9.60 45.61
C MET A 693 27.43 10.53 45.86
N PHE A 694 27.22 11.84 45.73
CA PHE A 694 28.28 12.84 45.96
C PHE A 694 28.35 13.29 47.41
N GLY A 695 27.60 12.72 48.36
CA GLY A 695 27.63 13.11 49.77
C GLY A 695 27.36 14.60 49.99
N LEU A 696 26.29 15.10 49.35
CA LEU A 696 25.82 16.49 49.35
C LEU A 696 24.55 16.68 50.22
N ASN A 697 24.02 15.62 50.82
CA ASN A 697 22.89 15.72 51.75
C ASN A 697 23.29 16.53 53.00
N PRO A 698 22.44 17.47 53.46
CA PRO A 698 22.74 18.27 54.65
C PRO A 698 22.93 17.36 55.86
N LYS A 699 24.04 17.54 56.59
CA LYS A 699 24.30 16.84 57.84
C LYS A 699 23.31 17.33 58.91
N ASN A 700 22.36 16.50 59.30
CA ASN A 700 21.60 16.72 60.52
C ASN A 700 22.51 16.48 61.73
N GLU A 701 23.05 17.55 62.31
CA GLU A 701 23.57 17.51 63.68
C GLU A 701 22.42 17.65 64.67
N LYS A 702 22.15 16.53 65.38
CA LYS A 702 21.51 16.38 66.69
C LYS A 702 20.19 17.12 66.95
N THR A 703 19.10 16.35 67.02
CA THR A 703 18.20 16.41 68.18
C THR A 703 17.48 15.06 68.34
N GLU A 704 17.96 14.24 69.29
CA GLU A 704 17.16 13.19 69.92
C GLU A 704 16.14 13.86 70.84
N GLY A 705 14.90 13.35 70.82
CA GLY A 705 13.88 13.63 71.82
C GLY A 705 12.88 14.71 71.44
N ILE A 706 11.62 14.29 71.25
CA ILE A 706 10.39 15.05 70.98
C ILE A 706 9.97 14.99 69.50
N LEU A 707 9.52 13.80 69.09
CA LEU A 707 8.81 13.54 67.84
C LEU A 707 7.78 12.43 68.15
N ASP A 708 6.80 12.71 69.01
CA ASP A 708 5.66 11.80 69.19
C ASP A 708 4.28 12.50 69.18
N ASP A 709 4.15 13.79 69.52
CA ASP A 709 2.81 14.42 69.58
C ASP A 709 2.43 15.32 68.39
N ARG A 710 3.28 15.45 67.35
CA ARG A 710 2.92 16.17 66.11
C ARG A 710 2.72 15.29 64.88
N LEU A 711 3.06 14.00 64.99
CA LEU A 711 2.92 13.04 63.90
C LEU A 711 1.56 12.30 63.91
N SER A 712 0.73 12.44 64.94
CA SER A 712 -0.59 11.78 64.97
C SER A 712 -1.66 12.57 64.19
N GLU A 713 -1.79 13.88 64.40
CA GLU A 713 -2.82 14.69 63.71
C GLU A 713 -2.53 14.94 62.23
N GLU A 714 -1.25 15.13 61.85
CA GLU A 714 -0.88 15.28 60.43
C GLU A 714 -0.84 13.95 59.68
N SER A 715 -0.55 12.81 60.32
CA SER A 715 -0.54 11.52 59.62
C SER A 715 -1.94 10.94 59.39
N GLU A 716 -2.93 11.29 60.21
CA GLU A 716 -4.32 10.87 60.01
C GLU A 716 -4.99 11.70 58.89
N THR A 717 -4.74 13.01 58.85
CA THR A 717 -5.17 13.86 57.72
C THR A 717 -4.42 13.55 56.41
N HIS A 718 -3.13 13.17 56.47
CA HIS A 718 -2.39 12.74 55.27
C HIS A 718 -2.70 11.31 54.85
N ARG A 719 -3.05 10.36 55.74
CA ARG A 719 -3.54 9.02 55.35
C ARG A 719 -4.93 9.06 54.75
N GLU A 720 -5.82 9.91 55.26
CA GLU A 720 -7.15 10.07 54.70
C GLU A 720 -7.08 10.82 53.36
N ARG A 721 -6.20 11.82 53.23
CA ARG A 721 -5.87 12.44 51.94
C ARG A 721 -5.15 11.50 51.00
N PHE A 722 -4.24 10.62 51.44
CA PHE A 722 -3.60 9.62 50.58
C PHE A 722 -4.56 8.51 50.17
N LYS A 723 -5.55 8.12 50.98
CA LYS A 723 -6.59 7.17 50.56
C LYS A 723 -7.57 7.78 49.57
N ILE A 724 -7.86 9.08 49.70
CA ILE A 724 -8.66 9.84 48.71
C ILE A 724 -7.82 10.07 47.44
N LEU A 725 -6.55 10.46 47.56
CA LEU A 725 -5.64 10.64 46.44
C LEU A 725 -5.33 9.31 45.75
N ASP A 726 -5.13 8.21 46.44
CA ASP A 726 -4.85 6.90 45.82
C ASP A 726 -6.12 6.30 45.20
N ARG A 727 -7.31 6.55 45.76
CA ARG A 727 -8.59 6.15 45.15
C ARG A 727 -8.99 7.03 43.97
N GLU A 728 -8.80 8.35 44.05
CA GLU A 728 -9.13 9.31 42.99
C GLU A 728 -8.02 9.38 41.92
N VAL A 729 -6.73 9.29 42.27
CA VAL A 729 -5.61 9.19 41.33
C VAL A 729 -5.50 7.78 40.75
N THR A 730 -5.89 6.69 41.41
CA THR A 730 -6.04 5.39 40.71
C THR A 730 -7.27 5.40 39.80
N GLN A 731 -8.36 6.11 40.15
CA GLN A 731 -9.48 6.33 39.23
C GLN A 731 -9.13 7.26 38.06
N TRP A 732 -8.35 8.32 38.29
CA TRP A 732 -7.90 9.33 37.31
C TRP A 732 -6.73 8.84 36.46
N SER A 733 -5.78 8.08 37.01
CA SER A 733 -4.70 7.44 36.26
C SER A 733 -5.24 6.27 35.45
N LYS A 734 -6.18 5.46 35.97
CA LYS A 734 -6.92 4.54 35.11
C LYS A 734 -7.76 5.32 34.11
N ALA A 735 -8.40 6.44 34.44
CA ALA A 735 -9.21 7.21 33.48
C ALA A 735 -8.41 7.94 32.39
N MET A 736 -7.23 8.46 32.70
CA MET A 736 -6.31 9.07 31.75
C MET A 736 -5.46 8.04 30.99
N ALA A 737 -5.27 6.83 31.54
CA ALA A 737 -4.64 5.70 30.85
C ALA A 737 -5.61 4.79 30.09
N LYS A 738 -6.92 5.09 30.03
CA LYS A 738 -7.95 4.16 29.50
C LYS A 738 -8.01 4.14 27.96
N GLY A 739 -6.94 3.62 27.37
CA GLY A 739 -6.97 2.77 26.19
C GLY A 739 -7.19 1.29 26.56
N GLU A 740 -8.06 0.99 27.53
CA GLU A 740 -8.46 -0.41 27.81
C GLU A 740 -9.59 -0.87 26.86
N MET A 741 -10.47 0.05 26.41
CA MET A 741 -11.61 -0.25 25.54
C MET A 741 -12.15 1.03 24.87
N PRO A 742 -12.59 1.00 23.59
CA PRO A 742 -13.08 2.19 22.89
C PRO A 742 -14.30 2.87 23.57
N TYR A 743 -14.40 4.21 23.47
CA TYR A 743 -15.37 5.02 24.24
C TYR A 743 -16.85 4.72 23.93
N LEU A 744 -17.14 4.21 22.73
CA LEU A 744 -18.47 3.80 22.27
C LEU A 744 -18.59 2.28 22.14
N TYR A 745 -17.74 1.51 22.83
CA TYR A 745 -17.80 0.04 22.79
C TYR A 745 -19.15 -0.49 23.28
N GLY A 746 -19.82 -1.26 22.42
CA GLY A 746 -21.17 -1.78 22.65
C GLY A 746 -22.31 -0.79 22.31
N VAL A 747 -21.99 0.33 21.64
CA VAL A 747 -22.98 1.31 21.14
C VAL A 747 -23.27 1.06 19.65
N TYR A 748 -24.55 1.00 19.30
CA TYR A 748 -25.04 0.89 17.92
C TYR A 748 -25.75 2.17 17.53
N VAL A 749 -25.27 2.84 16.48
CA VAL A 749 -25.72 4.19 16.11
C VAL A 749 -26.52 4.17 14.82
N ALA A 750 -27.69 4.81 14.81
CA ALA A 750 -28.46 5.09 13.61
C ALA A 750 -28.81 6.57 13.51
N ILE A 751 -28.76 7.12 12.28
CA ILE A 751 -29.07 8.53 12.01
C ILE A 751 -30.48 8.63 11.43
N VAL A 752 -31.35 9.36 12.12
CA VAL A 752 -32.77 9.52 11.81
C VAL A 752 -33.05 11.01 11.53
N MET A 753 -32.67 11.44 10.32
CA MET A 753 -32.72 12.82 9.84
C MET A 753 -33.10 12.87 8.36
N LYS A 754 -33.81 13.93 7.91
CA LYS A 754 -34.19 14.11 6.49
C LYS A 754 -33.04 14.58 5.59
N GLU A 755 -32.10 15.37 6.13
CA GLU A 755 -30.88 15.81 5.44
C GLU A 755 -29.63 15.38 6.22
N GLN A 756 -28.74 14.62 5.58
CA GLN A 756 -27.57 14.02 6.23
C GLN A 756 -26.26 14.70 5.82
N LYS A 757 -26.02 15.93 6.29
CA LYS A 757 -24.84 16.73 5.89
C LYS A 757 -23.52 16.21 6.48
N ASN A 758 -23.57 15.61 7.67
CA ASN A 758 -22.38 15.22 8.44
C ASN A 758 -22.23 13.70 8.67
N VAL A 759 -22.99 12.88 7.95
CA VAL A 759 -23.03 11.40 8.14
C VAL A 759 -21.65 10.75 8.07
N PHE A 760 -20.79 11.18 7.15
CA PHE A 760 -19.43 10.65 7.01
C PHE A 760 -18.54 10.97 8.22
N TYR A 761 -18.69 12.16 8.80
CA TYR A 761 -17.92 12.57 9.97
C TYR A 761 -18.40 11.85 11.23
N ILE A 762 -19.72 11.73 11.41
CA ILE A 762 -20.32 11.01 12.53
C ILE A 762 -19.92 9.52 12.46
N ALA A 763 -20.04 8.87 11.30
CA ALA A 763 -19.65 7.48 11.12
C ALA A 763 -18.16 7.25 11.42
N SER A 764 -17.29 8.15 10.94
CA SER A 764 -15.86 8.09 11.22
C SER A 764 -15.54 8.21 12.72
N ILE A 765 -16.21 9.13 13.42
CA ILE A 765 -16.06 9.33 14.87
C ILE A 765 -16.60 8.13 15.66
N VAL A 766 -17.74 7.59 15.26
CA VAL A 766 -18.36 6.40 15.89
C VAL A 766 -17.42 5.21 15.79
N ASN A 767 -16.90 4.92 14.59
CA ASN A 767 -15.97 3.81 14.35
C ASN A 767 -14.63 4.01 15.05
N ALA A 768 -14.05 5.22 15.02
CA ALA A 768 -12.81 5.56 15.71
C ALA A 768 -12.92 5.43 17.25
N HIS A 769 -14.15 5.44 17.77
CA HIS A 769 -14.44 5.20 19.18
C HIS A 769 -15.09 3.83 19.45
N GLY A 770 -15.05 2.91 18.48
CA GLY A 770 -15.45 1.50 18.61
C GLY A 770 -16.94 1.25 18.79
N GLY A 771 -17.78 2.20 18.39
CA GLY A 771 -19.20 1.97 18.17
C GLY A 771 -19.46 1.46 16.76
N THR A 772 -20.67 0.96 16.51
CA THR A 772 -21.07 0.39 15.22
C THR A 772 -22.17 1.22 14.59
N MET A 773 -21.97 1.68 13.35
CA MET A 773 -23.05 2.27 12.56
C MET A 773 -24.00 1.17 12.08
N CYS A 774 -25.30 1.35 12.29
CA CYS A 774 -26.31 0.40 11.84
C CYS A 774 -26.56 0.54 10.34
N GLU A 775 -26.62 -0.57 9.61
CA GLU A 775 -26.96 -0.58 8.17
C GLU A 775 -28.45 -0.26 7.91
N GLY A 776 -29.29 -0.42 8.93
CA GLY A 776 -30.71 -0.07 8.95
C GLY A 776 -31.16 0.46 10.31
N PHE A 777 -32.46 0.77 10.46
CA PHE A 777 -33.00 1.21 11.74
C PHE A 777 -32.97 0.05 12.76
N PRO A 778 -32.34 0.18 13.93
CA PRO A 778 -32.16 -0.92 14.86
C PRO A 778 -33.46 -1.25 15.58
N MET A 779 -34.05 -2.40 15.25
CA MET A 779 -35.26 -2.92 15.90
C MET A 779 -34.87 -3.66 17.16
N LYS A 780 -35.54 -3.35 18.28
CA LYS A 780 -35.20 -3.86 19.61
C LYS A 780 -35.24 -5.39 19.68
N GLU A 781 -36.07 -6.02 18.86
CA GLU A 781 -36.22 -7.47 18.76
C GLU A 781 -34.92 -8.17 18.32
N ASP A 782 -34.00 -7.46 17.66
CA ASP A 782 -32.72 -8.00 17.19
C ASP A 782 -31.62 -7.98 18.26
N TYR A 783 -31.89 -7.36 19.41
CA TYR A 783 -30.92 -7.14 20.48
C TYR A 783 -31.38 -7.79 21.79
N ASN A 784 -30.43 -8.06 22.69
CA ASN A 784 -30.73 -8.62 24.01
C ASN A 784 -31.25 -7.53 24.96
N ILE A 785 -32.47 -7.72 25.47
CA ILE A 785 -33.09 -6.79 26.43
C ILE A 785 -32.26 -6.72 27.72
N GLY A 786 -31.97 -5.50 28.19
CA GLY A 786 -31.15 -5.24 29.38
C GLY A 786 -29.64 -5.22 29.14
N SER A 787 -29.21 -5.27 27.87
CA SER A 787 -27.83 -4.94 27.47
C SER A 787 -27.60 -3.43 27.54
N HIS A 788 -26.37 -3.03 27.89
CA HIS A 788 -25.96 -1.64 27.94
C HIS A 788 -24.51 -1.49 27.44
N PRO A 789 -24.12 -0.34 26.88
CA PRO A 789 -22.72 -0.13 26.50
C PRO A 789 -21.82 -0.11 27.72
N TYR A 790 -20.63 -0.70 27.60
CA TYR A 790 -19.77 -0.97 28.74
C TYR A 790 -19.32 0.31 29.49
N LEU A 791 -19.10 1.41 28.77
CA LEU A 791 -18.72 2.70 29.36
C LEU A 791 -19.91 3.65 29.56
N HIS A 792 -21.11 3.22 29.17
CA HIS A 792 -22.35 3.99 29.26
C HIS A 792 -23.49 3.14 29.82
N ALA A 793 -23.25 2.41 30.92
CA ALA A 793 -24.20 1.47 31.53
C ALA A 793 -25.53 2.10 31.98
N HIS A 794 -25.58 3.43 32.08
CA HIS A 794 -26.77 4.22 32.36
C HIS A 794 -27.64 4.51 31.13
N LEU A 795 -27.19 4.15 29.93
CA LEU A 795 -27.82 4.41 28.64
C LEU A 795 -28.20 3.11 27.94
N GLY A 796 -29.19 3.18 27.06
CA GLY A 796 -29.54 2.08 26.16
C GLY A 796 -28.52 1.96 25.02
N PRO A 797 -28.22 0.74 24.53
CA PRO A 797 -27.14 0.52 23.55
C PRO A 797 -27.45 1.04 22.15
N LEU A 798 -28.71 1.34 21.85
CA LEU A 798 -29.15 1.81 20.52
C LEU A 798 -29.26 3.34 20.51
N PHE A 799 -28.27 4.00 19.93
CA PHE A 799 -28.19 5.45 19.85
C PHE A 799 -28.86 5.96 18.56
N LEU A 800 -29.91 6.76 18.71
CA LEU A 800 -30.61 7.39 17.60
C LEU A 800 -30.24 8.87 17.54
N ILE A 801 -29.47 9.27 16.52
CA ILE A 801 -29.12 10.66 16.27
C ILE A 801 -30.21 11.29 15.41
N SER A 802 -30.93 12.28 15.94
CA SER A 802 -32.06 12.89 15.25
C SER A 802 -32.04 14.41 15.29
N ASP A 803 -32.57 15.03 14.24
CA ASP A 803 -32.86 16.47 14.13
C ASP A 803 -34.29 16.82 14.56
N GLY A 804 -35.04 15.84 15.06
CA GLY A 804 -36.46 16.00 15.42
C GLY A 804 -37.41 16.00 14.23
N SER A 805 -36.93 15.74 13.00
CA SER A 805 -37.77 15.69 11.79
C SER A 805 -38.65 14.43 11.69
N THR A 806 -38.37 13.42 12.51
CA THR A 806 -39.08 12.14 12.59
C THR A 806 -39.58 11.92 14.01
N ASP A 807 -40.84 11.48 14.17
CA ASP A 807 -41.41 11.20 15.49
C ASP A 807 -40.80 9.92 16.08
N LEU A 808 -40.03 10.07 17.16
CA LEU A 808 -39.39 8.98 17.89
C LEU A 808 -40.02 8.75 19.29
N THR A 809 -41.24 9.24 19.53
CA THR A 809 -41.91 9.16 20.84
C THR A 809 -42.07 7.73 21.35
N LEU A 810 -42.29 6.77 20.44
CA LEU A 810 -42.36 5.35 20.77
C LEU A 810 -41.04 4.82 21.38
N TYR A 811 -39.90 5.19 20.79
CA TYR A 811 -38.57 4.75 21.21
C TYR A 811 -38.09 5.48 22.46
N LYS A 812 -38.45 6.76 22.60
CA LYS A 812 -38.14 7.56 23.80
C LYS A 812 -38.80 7.00 25.06
N ASN A 813 -39.99 6.43 24.90
CA ASN A 813 -40.78 5.86 26.00
C ASN A 813 -40.68 4.33 26.05
N ASP A 814 -39.65 3.74 25.42
CA ASP A 814 -39.43 2.29 25.46
C ASP A 814 -39.35 1.80 26.92
N PRO A 815 -40.25 0.90 27.37
CA PRO A 815 -40.28 0.45 28.76
C PRO A 815 -38.98 -0.25 29.19
N ASP A 816 -38.26 -0.85 28.24
CA ASP A 816 -37.00 -1.56 28.50
C ASP A 816 -35.76 -0.66 28.35
N LYS A 817 -35.95 0.62 28.00
CA LYS A 817 -34.90 1.65 27.91
C LYS A 817 -33.72 1.26 27.01
N MET A 818 -33.99 0.59 25.89
CA MET A 818 -32.97 0.13 24.94
C MET A 818 -32.44 1.26 24.04
N TYR A 819 -33.17 2.36 23.92
CA TYR A 819 -32.85 3.47 23.03
C TYR A 819 -32.35 4.71 23.77
N THR A 820 -31.31 5.32 23.22
CA THR A 820 -30.75 6.61 23.64
C THR A 820 -30.89 7.59 22.49
N ILE A 821 -31.75 8.59 22.62
CA ILE A 821 -32.03 9.57 21.55
C ILE A 821 -31.24 10.84 21.83
N LEU A 822 -30.46 11.29 20.86
CA LEU A 822 -29.60 12.46 20.95
C LEU A 822 -29.74 13.31 19.69
N THR A 823 -29.61 14.62 19.82
CA THR A 823 -29.29 15.49 18.68
C THR A 823 -27.81 15.35 18.30
N GLU A 824 -27.44 15.81 17.10
CA GLU A 824 -26.03 15.83 16.68
C GLU A 824 -25.14 16.60 17.68
N ASP A 825 -25.62 17.76 18.15
CA ASP A 825 -24.90 18.56 19.14
C ASP A 825 -24.76 17.86 20.49
N GLU A 826 -25.80 17.16 20.95
CA GLU A 826 -25.76 16.38 22.19
C GLU A 826 -24.82 15.17 22.08
N PHE A 827 -24.77 14.53 20.91
CA PHE A 827 -23.82 13.45 20.64
C PHE A 827 -22.37 13.95 20.64
N VAL A 828 -22.10 15.10 20.03
CA VAL A 828 -20.78 15.73 20.08
C VAL A 828 -20.43 16.15 21.51
N HIS A 829 -21.37 16.70 22.27
CA HIS A 829 -21.14 17.03 23.68
C HIS A 829 -20.84 15.79 24.53
N LEU A 830 -21.53 14.67 24.31
CA LEU A 830 -21.23 13.40 24.96
C LEU A 830 -19.78 12.97 24.71
N LEU A 831 -19.33 13.05 23.46
CA LEU A 831 -17.96 12.70 23.05
C LEU A 831 -16.89 13.62 23.64
N LEU A 832 -17.18 14.90 23.76
CA LEU A 832 -16.26 15.90 24.30
C LEU A 832 -16.20 15.87 25.83
N LYS A 833 -17.34 15.62 26.50
CA LYS A 833 -17.41 15.54 27.96
C LYS A 833 -16.68 14.33 28.52
N ARG A 834 -16.61 13.22 27.77
CA ARG A 834 -15.94 11.97 28.17
C ARG A 834 -16.42 11.42 29.52
N GLU A 835 -17.64 11.74 29.93
CA GLU A 835 -18.27 11.18 31.13
C GLU A 835 -18.47 9.67 30.93
N ILE A 836 -18.19 8.87 31.96
CA ILE A 836 -18.27 7.40 31.91
C ILE A 836 -19.12 6.86 33.06
N ASN A 837 -19.96 5.87 32.75
CA ASN A 837 -20.66 5.05 33.73
C ASN A 837 -20.42 3.59 33.37
N ARG A 838 -19.52 2.94 34.11
CA ARG A 838 -19.03 1.60 33.78
C ARG A 838 -20.05 0.54 34.18
N ASP A 839 -20.29 -0.43 33.30
CA ASP A 839 -20.97 -1.66 33.72
C ASP A 839 -20.05 -2.42 34.68
N THR A 840 -20.60 -2.81 35.82
CA THR A 840 -19.88 -3.51 36.90
C THR A 840 -20.26 -4.98 36.99
N LYS A 841 -21.15 -5.47 36.11
CA LYS A 841 -21.48 -6.89 36.00
C LYS A 841 -20.22 -7.68 35.58
N LEU A 842 -19.99 -8.79 36.27
CA LEU A 842 -18.92 -9.74 35.96
C LEU A 842 -19.12 -10.41 34.58
N ASP A 843 -20.37 -10.49 34.12
CA ASP A 843 -20.75 -11.05 32.82
C ASP A 843 -21.79 -10.11 32.14
N PRO A 844 -21.33 -9.12 31.35
CA PRO A 844 -22.21 -8.16 30.69
C PRO A 844 -23.05 -8.83 29.60
N ILE A 845 -24.34 -8.49 29.53
CA ILE A 845 -25.23 -8.98 28.48
C ILE A 845 -24.80 -8.33 27.15
N GLN A 846 -24.33 -9.13 26.20
CA GLN A 846 -23.95 -8.64 24.87
C GLN A 846 -25.18 -8.05 24.16
N ALA A 847 -24.98 -6.97 23.41
CA ALA A 847 -26.08 -6.28 22.74
C ALA A 847 -26.70 -7.14 21.62
N THR A 848 -25.88 -7.81 20.81
CA THR A 848 -26.32 -8.70 19.73
C THR A 848 -26.63 -10.09 20.25
N LYS A 849 -27.65 -10.73 19.68
CA LYS A 849 -27.89 -12.16 19.87
C LYS A 849 -26.77 -12.94 19.16
N GLU A 850 -26.11 -13.87 19.85
CA GLU A 850 -25.12 -14.75 19.21
C GLU A 850 -25.80 -15.49 18.05
N SER A 851 -25.27 -15.31 16.85
CA SER A 851 -25.56 -16.18 15.72
C SER A 851 -24.68 -17.42 15.87
N ASP A 852 -25.28 -18.61 15.97
CA ASP A 852 -24.56 -19.86 15.77
C ASP A 852 -24.01 -19.88 14.34
N ASP A 853 -22.73 -19.51 14.15
CA ASP A 853 -21.86 -19.89 13.02
C ASP A 853 -20.36 -19.71 13.35
#